data_AF-A0A5C6LJQ3-F1
#
_entry.id   AF-A0A5C6LJQ3-F1
#
_cell.length_a   1.000
_cell.length_b   1.000
_cell.length_c   1.000
_cell.angle_alpha   90.00
_cell.angle_beta   90.00
_cell.angle_gamma   90.00
#
_symmetry.space_group_name_H-M   'P 1'
#
loop_
_entity.id
_entity.type
_entity.pdbx_description
1 polymer ?
#
loop_
_entity_poly.entity_id
_entity_poly.type
_entity_poly.pdbx_seq_one_letter_code
_entity_poly.pdbx_strand_id
1 'polypeptide(L)'
;MADFEQTRNELSKGRNDRDNARLDLNSAAYQLRRLQQERDALERQKGDNNPTYLKRRAELEKQLAAANNNYSRQQERFKGISGQLVELENAFEFFTDPRRELSAHFSNQTPFLLFPLRLETRFKTVDNVAQLWVRVYPDECLVDGFEPLLSEKEVNNAARFWAEYYSAGTSADPDNPDPAVVNLQKAAWALLVGAAGDGRAAWITRQLKPDETNSVFPLRTEDAVILAIATDNWNAAAQAPIFDLFTKLWYAYGNEALSVQIKDQFNTANPTLNADTVFNTYRPVNFDDKLPVNIRKREDADVKIAVAVFPDLADKAGKAHGWSQASRVNLLPERLALIRYKNNTAMEPVFGRTIPATLATSPDPSEDAEKQFEQNEAFDMEFAEEIRWVADFDKAVSIGMGFRINLAPDEVNGFQRLIVLGVRLGSDAVTGKQQLETLFDHHYFSKKGFTLLPQGTPTNNTGSSNSGYTGTEDPDKTFDLYFKGKAGFTETQDTNLKRDGQWMAEWLGLDYATFKKVLYSDRKDQADARNMNIALWPGTMGYVLDALMQGGFTGETQLNTRTFFNSYVSGRGAVPAIRIGNQPYGILPVAPFQRLEWLNPQTPVPGIAVINQSFPAFLRGLYQLLLQLHGRWRDDMLNQVPFVAKASSQPYQDLLDIIGLHPNSVEFHRRYLESLIEMKNKVSIINPAFQFNSDVVSDAVNLLQSLKYPTEILPQIAALLGLPWEIPILQLIDDQPLSEEKVSVNIPQTIKTTLRRWWPRRVNL
;
A
#
# COMPACT_ATOMS: atom_id res chain seq x y z
N MET A 1 -0.92 35.52 -24.00
CA MET A 1 -1.05 34.95 -22.65
C MET A 1 -0.59 33.50 -22.75
N ALA A 2 0.15 32.98 -21.76
CA ALA A 2 0.53 31.57 -21.77
C ALA A 2 -0.74 30.71 -21.77
N ASP A 3 -0.73 29.62 -22.53
CA ASP A 3 -1.83 28.65 -22.57
C ASP A 3 -1.65 27.65 -21.43
N PHE A 4 -2.71 27.45 -20.61
CA PHE A 4 -2.65 26.60 -19.42
C PHE A 4 -2.23 25.17 -19.76
N GLU A 5 -2.82 24.60 -20.83
CA GLU A 5 -2.58 23.22 -21.25
C GLU A 5 -1.14 23.05 -21.75
N GLN A 6 -0.66 24.00 -22.57
CA GLN A 6 0.72 24.00 -23.05
C GLN A 6 1.72 24.07 -21.88
N THR A 7 1.58 25.04 -20.97
CA THR A 7 2.51 25.20 -19.83
C THR A 7 2.45 24.00 -18.89
N ARG A 8 1.27 23.39 -18.69
CA ARG A 8 1.12 22.14 -17.91
C ARG A 8 1.90 20.99 -18.54
N ASN A 9 1.79 20.80 -19.85
CA ASN A 9 2.46 19.73 -20.56
C ASN A 9 3.99 19.90 -20.56
N GLU A 10 4.46 21.14 -20.77
CA GLU A 10 5.89 21.47 -20.69
C GLU A 10 6.43 21.24 -19.28
N LEU A 11 5.70 21.65 -18.23
CA LEU A 11 6.08 21.42 -16.83
C LEU A 11 6.16 19.92 -16.51
N SER A 12 5.17 19.13 -16.93
CA SER A 12 5.17 17.67 -16.74
C SER A 12 6.38 17.00 -17.41
N LYS A 13 6.67 17.39 -18.65
CA LYS A 13 7.85 16.90 -19.37
C LYS A 13 9.16 17.30 -18.68
N GLY A 14 9.28 18.57 -18.28
CA GLY A 14 10.47 19.08 -17.58
C GLY A 14 10.75 18.34 -16.27
N ARG A 15 9.70 17.95 -15.53
CA ARG A 15 9.82 17.12 -14.32
C ARG A 15 10.42 15.75 -14.64
N ASN A 16 9.89 15.06 -15.65
CA ASN A 16 10.40 13.75 -16.08
C ASN A 16 11.84 13.84 -16.61
N ASP A 17 12.16 14.86 -17.41
CA ASP A 17 13.50 15.07 -17.96
C ASP A 17 14.53 15.31 -16.85
N ARG A 18 14.16 16.05 -15.79
CA ARG A 18 15.01 16.26 -14.61
C ARG A 18 15.27 14.96 -13.86
N ASP A 19 14.24 14.15 -13.62
CA ASP A 19 14.40 12.88 -12.91
C ASP A 19 15.29 11.89 -13.69
N ASN A 20 15.11 11.80 -15.01
CA ASN A 20 15.98 10.99 -15.87
C ASN A 20 17.43 11.49 -15.84
N ALA A 21 17.65 12.80 -15.98
CA ALA A 21 18.99 13.38 -15.92
C ALA A 21 19.67 13.17 -14.55
N ARG A 22 18.89 13.15 -13.46
CA ARG A 22 19.39 12.82 -12.12
C ARG A 22 19.87 11.37 -12.05
N LEU A 23 19.08 10.42 -12.56
CA LEU A 23 19.45 9.00 -12.57
C LEU A 23 20.74 8.76 -13.37
N ASP A 24 20.87 9.42 -14.53
CA ASP A 24 22.08 9.36 -15.36
C ASP A 24 23.30 9.94 -14.64
N LEU A 25 23.15 11.09 -13.96
CA LEU A 25 24.20 11.69 -13.15
C LEU A 25 24.64 10.78 -12.01
N ASN A 26 23.70 10.17 -11.29
CA ASN A 26 23.99 9.28 -10.17
C ASN A 26 24.74 8.02 -10.64
N SER A 27 24.32 7.43 -11.76
CA SER A 27 25.02 6.30 -12.38
C SER A 27 26.45 6.68 -12.80
N ALA A 28 26.64 7.85 -13.45
CA ALA A 28 27.97 8.32 -13.83
C ALA A 28 28.88 8.61 -12.62
N ALA A 29 28.33 9.20 -11.56
CA ALA A 29 29.06 9.48 -10.32
C ALA A 29 29.50 8.20 -9.61
N TYR A 30 28.66 7.16 -9.64
CA TYR A 30 29.00 5.86 -9.11
C TYR A 30 30.14 5.20 -9.92
N GLN A 31 30.03 5.17 -11.25
CA GLN A 31 31.05 4.60 -12.11
C GLN A 31 32.43 5.26 -11.92
N LEU A 32 32.47 6.58 -11.78
CA LEU A 32 33.69 7.31 -11.47
C LEU A 32 34.28 6.90 -10.12
N ARG A 33 33.46 6.84 -9.06
CA ARG A 33 33.91 6.43 -7.72
C ARG A 33 34.43 4.99 -7.69
N ARG A 34 33.75 4.07 -8.38
CA ARG A 34 34.16 2.65 -8.51
C ARG A 34 35.56 2.54 -9.12
N LEU A 35 35.79 3.20 -10.25
CA LEU A 35 37.08 3.19 -10.94
C LEU A 35 38.19 3.87 -10.10
N GLN A 36 37.86 4.89 -9.32
CA GLN A 36 38.81 5.53 -8.40
C GLN A 36 39.23 4.57 -7.28
N GLN A 37 38.27 3.86 -6.69
CA GLN A 37 38.55 2.84 -5.67
C GLN A 37 39.39 1.69 -6.23
N GLU A 38 39.11 1.24 -7.46
CA GLU A 38 39.91 0.22 -8.12
C GLU A 38 41.35 0.71 -8.36
N ARG A 39 41.52 1.96 -8.80
CA ARG A 39 42.84 2.58 -8.95
C ARG A 39 43.59 2.65 -7.62
N ASP A 40 42.93 3.05 -6.54
CA ASP A 40 43.55 3.14 -5.22
C ASP A 40 43.91 1.76 -4.66
N ALA A 41 43.08 0.74 -4.90
CA ALA A 41 43.38 -0.64 -4.55
C ALA A 41 44.59 -1.18 -5.33
N LEU A 42 44.67 -0.87 -6.63
CA LEU A 42 45.80 -1.24 -7.47
C LEU A 42 47.11 -0.57 -7.01
N GLU A 43 47.06 0.71 -6.61
CA GLU A 43 48.22 1.43 -6.06
C GLU A 43 48.72 0.84 -4.74
N ARG A 44 47.85 0.23 -3.92
CA ARG A 44 48.27 -0.48 -2.69
C ARG A 44 49.04 -1.79 -2.99
N GLN A 45 48.86 -2.37 -4.18
CA GLN A 45 49.54 -3.60 -4.63
C GLN A 45 50.83 -3.33 -5.42
N LYS A 46 51.35 -2.10 -5.33
CA LYS A 46 52.53 -1.66 -6.07
C LYS A 46 53.76 -2.50 -5.69
N GLY A 47 54.14 -3.42 -6.57
CA GLY A 47 55.42 -4.11 -6.57
C GLY A 47 56.30 -3.60 -7.71
N ASP A 48 57.62 -3.54 -7.49
CA ASP A 48 58.59 -3.01 -8.46
C ASP A 48 58.46 -3.71 -9.83
N ASN A 49 58.20 -2.92 -10.89
CA ASN A 49 58.26 -3.30 -12.31
C ASN A 49 57.47 -4.55 -12.75
N ASN A 50 56.22 -4.74 -12.30
CA ASN A 50 55.33 -5.72 -12.91
C ASN A 50 54.67 -5.17 -14.21
N PRO A 51 54.92 -5.75 -15.41
CA PRO A 51 54.33 -5.29 -16.67
C PRO A 51 52.80 -5.35 -16.70
N THR A 52 52.20 -6.28 -15.95
CA THR A 52 50.73 -6.44 -15.84
C THR A 52 50.11 -5.30 -15.05
N TYR A 53 50.78 -4.84 -13.98
CA TYR A 53 50.37 -3.66 -13.21
C TYR A 53 50.39 -2.40 -14.08
N LEU A 54 51.48 -2.16 -14.82
CA LEU A 54 51.58 -0.98 -15.69
C LEU A 54 50.51 -0.95 -16.78
N LYS A 55 50.18 -2.11 -17.38
CA LYS A 55 49.09 -2.23 -18.36
C LYS A 55 47.73 -1.95 -17.73
N ARG A 56 47.40 -2.57 -16.59
CA ARG A 56 46.11 -2.35 -15.92
C ARG A 56 45.96 -0.90 -15.46
N ARG A 57 47.03 -0.30 -14.94
CA ARG A 57 47.05 1.10 -14.54
C ARG A 57 46.79 2.04 -15.72
N ALA A 58 47.47 1.87 -16.84
CA ALA A 58 47.24 2.70 -18.03
C ALA A 58 45.81 2.57 -18.57
N GLU A 59 45.24 1.35 -18.54
CA GLU A 59 43.84 1.11 -18.89
C GLU A 59 42.88 1.80 -17.91
N LEU A 60 43.12 1.69 -16.59
CA LEU A 60 42.32 2.37 -15.57
C LEU A 60 42.41 3.90 -15.68
N GLU A 61 43.57 4.48 -15.98
CA GLU A 61 43.71 5.92 -16.21
C GLU A 61 42.86 6.38 -17.41
N LYS A 62 42.83 5.59 -18.50
CA LYS A 62 41.98 5.85 -19.66
C LYS A 62 40.49 5.75 -19.31
N GLN A 63 40.10 4.72 -18.56
CA GLN A 63 38.71 4.53 -18.10
C GLN A 63 38.27 5.65 -17.17
N LEU A 64 39.13 6.07 -16.24
CA LEU A 64 38.90 7.21 -15.35
C LEU A 64 38.72 8.51 -16.12
N ALA A 65 39.55 8.78 -17.13
CA ALA A 65 39.40 9.97 -17.97
C ALA A 65 38.05 9.96 -18.72
N ALA A 66 37.64 8.81 -19.27
CA ALA A 66 36.34 8.66 -19.92
C ALA A 66 35.17 8.83 -18.94
N ALA A 67 35.25 8.20 -17.76
CA ALA A 67 34.23 8.31 -16.71
C ALA A 67 34.10 9.74 -16.17
N ASN A 68 35.22 10.44 -15.98
CA ASN A 68 35.22 11.84 -15.54
C ASN A 68 34.60 12.77 -16.57
N ASN A 69 34.88 12.55 -17.86
CA ASN A 69 34.24 13.29 -18.96
C ASN A 69 32.73 13.02 -19.03
N ASN A 70 32.30 11.77 -18.81
CA ASN A 70 30.88 11.43 -18.76
C ASN A 70 30.19 12.07 -17.55
N TYR A 71 30.78 11.98 -16.35
CA TYR A 71 30.26 12.62 -15.14
C TYR A 71 30.09 14.13 -15.34
N SER A 72 31.11 14.81 -15.85
CA SER A 72 31.06 16.26 -16.13
C SER A 72 29.95 16.61 -17.12
N ARG A 73 29.76 15.79 -18.17
CA ARG A 73 28.68 15.97 -19.15
C ARG A 73 27.30 15.79 -18.51
N GLN A 74 27.10 14.77 -17.69
CA GLN A 74 25.82 14.55 -17.01
C GLN A 74 25.53 15.63 -15.97
N GLN A 75 26.56 16.15 -15.30
CA GLN A 75 26.44 17.24 -14.33
C GLN A 75 25.96 18.53 -15.01
N GLU A 76 26.56 18.92 -16.13
CA GLU A 76 26.11 20.09 -16.90
C GLU A 76 24.70 19.90 -17.48
N ARG A 77 24.38 18.70 -17.97
CA ARG A 77 23.02 18.36 -18.43
C ARG A 77 21.99 18.50 -17.31
N PHE A 78 22.26 17.92 -16.13
CA PHE A 78 21.36 18.00 -14.99
C PHE A 78 21.16 19.45 -14.52
N LYS A 79 22.24 20.24 -14.47
CA LYS A 79 22.17 21.67 -14.14
C LYS A 79 21.34 22.47 -15.14
N GLY A 80 21.55 22.23 -16.44
CA GLY A 80 20.78 22.87 -17.51
C GLY A 80 19.28 22.55 -17.44
N ILE A 81 18.93 21.27 -17.31
CA ILE A 81 17.53 20.83 -17.19
C ILE A 81 16.88 21.34 -15.90
N SER A 82 17.61 21.35 -14.78
CA SER A 82 17.10 21.90 -13.52
C SER A 82 16.82 23.41 -13.62
N GLY A 83 17.67 24.16 -14.32
CA GLY A 83 17.42 25.58 -14.60
C GLY A 83 16.16 25.80 -15.46
N GLN A 84 16.00 25.00 -16.52
CA GLN A 84 14.80 25.03 -17.38
C GLN A 84 13.53 24.69 -16.60
N LEU A 85 13.59 23.72 -15.68
CA LEU A 85 12.44 23.38 -14.84
C LEU A 85 12.02 24.55 -13.96
N VAL A 86 12.96 25.28 -13.36
CA VAL A 86 12.64 26.47 -12.55
C VAL A 86 11.96 27.55 -13.40
N GLU A 87 12.38 27.75 -14.66
CA GLU A 87 11.71 28.67 -15.59
C GLU A 87 10.27 28.23 -15.88
N LEU A 88 10.04 26.93 -16.10
CA LEU A 88 8.71 26.36 -16.32
C LEU A 88 7.82 26.48 -15.07
N GLU A 89 8.37 26.25 -13.87
CA GLU A 89 7.67 26.43 -12.60
C GLU A 89 7.24 27.89 -12.39
N ASN A 90 8.14 28.84 -12.68
CA ASN A 90 7.84 30.27 -12.61
C ASN A 90 6.76 30.68 -13.64
N ALA A 91 6.81 30.13 -14.85
CA ALA A 91 5.77 30.36 -15.86
C ALA A 91 4.40 29.79 -15.42
N PHE A 92 4.41 28.65 -14.73
CA PHE A 92 3.19 28.02 -14.24
C PHE A 92 2.63 28.67 -12.96
N GLU A 93 3.41 29.50 -12.25
CA GLU A 93 2.98 30.15 -11.01
C GLU A 93 1.66 30.93 -11.17
N PHE A 94 1.44 31.54 -12.33
CA PHE A 94 0.20 32.26 -12.65
C PHE A 94 -1.05 31.38 -12.58
N PHE A 95 -0.92 30.07 -12.77
CA PHE A 95 -2.00 29.08 -12.80
C PHE A 95 -2.10 28.25 -11.52
N THR A 96 -1.60 28.76 -10.38
CA THR A 96 -1.59 28.02 -9.11
C THR A 96 -2.78 28.31 -8.18
N ASP A 97 -3.75 29.15 -8.59
CA ASP A 97 -4.99 29.35 -7.80
C ASP A 97 -6.05 28.31 -8.18
N PRO A 98 -6.28 27.27 -7.34
CA PRO A 98 -7.19 26.19 -7.68
C PRO A 98 -8.65 26.65 -7.82
N ARG A 99 -9.04 27.80 -7.24
CA ARG A 99 -10.42 28.30 -7.34
C ARG A 99 -10.77 28.70 -8.77
N ARG A 100 -9.80 29.24 -9.50
CA ARG A 100 -9.95 29.65 -10.90
C ARG A 100 -9.75 28.47 -11.83
N GLU A 101 -8.60 27.80 -11.70
CA GLU A 101 -8.18 26.79 -12.69
C GLU A 101 -9.05 25.55 -12.70
N LEU A 102 -9.56 25.10 -11.54
CA LEU A 102 -10.43 23.92 -11.48
C LEU A 102 -11.71 24.13 -12.28
N SER A 103 -12.33 25.30 -12.15
CA SER A 103 -13.57 25.63 -12.88
C SER A 103 -13.36 25.80 -14.38
N ALA A 104 -12.16 26.24 -14.79
CA ALA A 104 -11.86 26.58 -16.16
C ALA A 104 -11.32 25.39 -16.99
N HIS A 105 -10.58 24.47 -16.36
CA HIS A 105 -9.78 23.47 -17.06
C HIS A 105 -10.04 22.01 -16.67
N PHE A 106 -10.70 21.74 -15.54
CA PHE A 106 -10.88 20.38 -15.04
C PHE A 106 -12.32 19.89 -15.21
N SER A 107 -12.45 18.64 -15.65
CA SER A 107 -13.75 17.98 -15.79
C SER A 107 -14.28 17.49 -14.44
N ASN A 108 -15.58 17.69 -14.20
CA ASN A 108 -16.29 17.12 -13.04
C ASN A 108 -16.48 15.59 -13.14
N GLN A 109 -16.07 14.95 -14.25
CA GLN A 109 -16.17 13.50 -14.43
C GLN A 109 -15.01 12.73 -13.77
N THR A 110 -13.91 13.40 -13.46
CA THR A 110 -12.73 12.76 -12.85
C THR A 110 -12.70 13.07 -11.35
N PRO A 111 -12.73 12.07 -10.46
CA PRO A 111 -12.62 12.31 -9.03
C PRO A 111 -11.20 12.75 -8.65
N PHE A 112 -11.09 13.53 -7.57
CA PHE A 112 -9.80 13.84 -6.95
C PHE A 112 -9.47 12.78 -5.90
N LEU A 113 -8.26 12.22 -5.98
CA LEU A 113 -7.69 11.42 -4.91
C LEU A 113 -6.98 12.34 -3.91
N LEU A 114 -7.47 12.39 -2.67
CA LEU A 114 -6.87 13.18 -1.60
C LEU A 114 -5.85 12.35 -0.83
N PHE A 115 -4.63 12.86 -0.75
CA PHE A 115 -3.58 12.26 0.08
C PHE A 115 -3.54 12.92 1.46
N PRO A 116 -3.29 12.15 2.53
CA PRO A 116 -3.16 12.71 3.87
C PRO A 116 -1.93 13.61 4.00
N LEU A 117 -2.07 14.64 4.84
CA LEU A 117 -1.00 15.53 5.26
C LEU A 117 -1.01 15.60 6.79
N ARG A 118 0.17 15.56 7.41
CA ARG A 118 0.32 15.80 8.84
C ARG A 118 0.50 17.29 9.10
N LEU A 119 -0.19 17.80 10.12
CA LEU A 119 -0.11 19.20 10.54
C LEU A 119 0.53 19.32 11.91
N GLU A 120 1.43 20.29 12.06
CA GLU A 120 1.96 20.72 13.35
C GLU A 120 1.66 22.20 13.52
N THR A 121 1.10 22.57 14.68
CA THR A 121 0.66 23.94 14.95
C THR A 121 1.28 24.49 16.21
N ARG A 122 1.57 25.79 16.21
CA ARG A 122 2.10 26.50 17.38
C ARG A 122 1.63 27.95 17.40
N PHE A 123 1.17 28.40 18.56
CA PHE A 123 0.95 29.83 18.83
C PHE A 123 2.26 30.47 19.29
N LYS A 124 2.61 31.62 18.70
CA LYS A 124 3.83 32.40 18.99
C LYS A 124 3.47 33.87 19.11
N THR A 125 4.26 34.62 19.87
CA THR A 125 4.24 36.09 19.82
C THR A 125 5.58 36.54 19.29
N VAL A 126 5.57 37.31 18.21
CA VAL A 126 6.77 37.86 17.54
C VAL A 126 6.54 39.35 17.39
N ASP A 127 7.47 40.17 17.88
CA ASP A 127 7.38 41.64 17.84
C ASP A 127 6.04 42.19 18.34
N ASN A 128 5.55 41.66 19.47
CA ASN A 128 4.23 41.95 20.07
C ASN A 128 3.00 41.61 19.21
N VAL A 129 3.17 40.84 18.12
CA VAL A 129 2.08 40.32 17.30
C VAL A 129 1.88 38.84 17.61
N ALA A 130 0.66 38.47 18.00
CA ALA A 130 0.27 37.09 18.15
C ALA A 130 0.18 36.43 16.76
N GLN A 131 0.76 35.24 16.61
CA GLN A 131 0.82 34.50 15.37
C GLN A 131 0.45 33.03 15.58
N LEU A 132 -0.21 32.45 14.57
CA LEU A 132 -0.35 31.01 14.40
C LEU A 132 0.67 30.54 13.37
N TRP A 133 1.53 29.62 13.78
CA TRP A 133 2.47 28.93 12.92
C TRP A 133 1.93 27.54 12.61
N VAL A 134 1.90 27.19 11.33
CA VAL A 134 1.46 25.87 10.87
C VAL A 134 2.53 25.29 9.96
N ARG A 135 3.02 24.10 10.29
CA ARG A 135 3.91 23.31 9.43
C ARG A 135 3.13 22.12 8.88
N VAL A 136 3.42 21.79 7.62
CA VAL A 136 2.77 20.71 6.89
C VAL A 136 3.82 19.68 6.49
N TYR A 137 3.51 18.40 6.70
CA TYR A 137 4.34 17.29 6.25
C TYR A 137 3.52 16.38 5.32
N PRO A 138 4.09 15.92 4.20
CA PRO A 138 3.50 14.84 3.43
C PRO A 138 3.49 13.57 4.27
N ASP A 139 2.43 12.77 4.14
CA ASP A 139 2.36 11.46 4.78
C ASP A 139 3.20 10.41 4.02
N GLU A 140 3.50 9.27 4.66
CA GLU A 140 4.41 8.26 4.15
C GLU A 140 3.99 7.69 2.79
N CYS A 141 2.69 7.62 2.49
CA CYS A 141 2.18 7.17 1.20
C CYS A 141 2.65 8.03 0.01
N LEU A 142 3.02 9.30 0.24
CA LEU A 142 3.56 10.20 -0.78
C LEU A 142 5.10 10.16 -0.88
N VAL A 143 5.77 9.53 0.08
CA VAL A 143 7.23 9.46 0.14
C VAL A 143 7.73 8.31 -0.73
N ASP A 144 8.37 8.67 -1.82
CA ASP A 144 9.02 7.75 -2.76
C ASP A 144 10.49 7.55 -2.38
N GLY A 145 10.80 6.33 -1.91
CA GLY A 145 12.15 5.89 -1.58
C GLY A 145 12.70 4.84 -2.55
N PHE A 146 12.05 4.64 -3.70
CA PHE A 146 12.47 3.61 -4.64
C PHE A 146 13.71 4.05 -5.44
N GLU A 147 14.67 3.14 -5.56
CA GLU A 147 15.91 3.37 -6.32
C GLU A 147 16.03 2.33 -7.44
N PRO A 148 15.87 2.68 -8.74
CA PRO A 148 15.84 1.70 -9.82
C PRO A 148 17.18 0.99 -10.03
N LEU A 149 18.30 1.65 -9.74
CA LEU A 149 19.64 1.07 -9.87
C LEU A 149 19.90 -0.01 -8.81
N LEU A 150 20.62 -1.07 -9.20
CA LEU A 150 21.04 -2.15 -8.31
C LEU A 150 22.38 -1.82 -7.64
N SER A 151 22.50 -2.17 -6.37
CA SER A 151 23.78 -2.13 -5.66
C SER A 151 24.65 -3.36 -5.93
N GLU A 152 25.96 -3.25 -5.72
CA GLU A 152 26.87 -4.41 -5.83
C GLU A 152 26.41 -5.60 -4.97
N LYS A 153 25.96 -5.32 -3.74
CA LYS A 153 25.41 -6.35 -2.85
C LYS A 153 24.16 -7.00 -3.42
N GLU A 154 23.29 -6.24 -4.07
CA GLU A 154 22.08 -6.77 -4.71
C GLU A 154 22.41 -7.63 -5.92
N VAL A 155 23.39 -7.21 -6.74
CA VAL A 155 23.89 -8.01 -7.88
C VAL A 155 24.46 -9.35 -7.40
N ASN A 156 25.28 -9.34 -6.34
CA ASN A 156 25.83 -10.56 -5.75
C ASN A 156 24.74 -11.47 -5.15
N ASN A 157 23.77 -10.88 -4.43
CA ASN A 157 22.62 -11.63 -3.90
C ASN A 157 21.77 -12.25 -5.02
N ALA A 158 21.61 -11.54 -6.14
CA ALA A 158 20.87 -12.01 -7.30
C ALA A 158 21.58 -13.18 -8.00
N ALA A 159 22.90 -13.05 -8.23
CA ALA A 159 23.71 -14.12 -8.80
C ALA A 159 23.66 -15.38 -7.91
N ARG A 160 23.74 -15.20 -6.59
CA ARG A 160 23.57 -16.30 -5.63
C ARG A 160 22.16 -16.89 -5.70
N PHE A 161 21.11 -16.06 -5.66
CA PHE A 161 19.72 -16.52 -5.78
C PHE A 161 19.52 -17.41 -7.01
N TRP A 162 20.00 -16.96 -8.18
CA TRP A 162 19.85 -17.72 -9.40
C TRP A 162 20.69 -18.99 -9.42
N ALA A 163 21.89 -18.99 -8.83
CA ALA A 163 22.65 -20.23 -8.66
C ALA A 163 21.87 -21.23 -7.78
N GLU A 164 21.31 -20.80 -6.65
CA GLU A 164 20.47 -21.67 -5.80
C GLU A 164 19.18 -22.11 -6.52
N TYR A 165 18.57 -21.23 -7.31
CA TYR A 165 17.40 -21.57 -8.11
C TYR A 165 17.74 -22.62 -9.19
N TYR A 166 18.91 -22.52 -9.82
CA TYR A 166 19.42 -23.48 -10.79
C TYR A 166 19.85 -24.81 -10.12
N SER A 167 20.32 -24.76 -8.87
CA SER A 167 20.66 -25.94 -8.07
C SER A 167 19.41 -26.76 -7.69
N ALA A 168 18.22 -26.15 -7.73
CA ALA A 168 16.96 -26.87 -7.59
C ALA A 168 16.70 -27.82 -8.77
N GLY A 169 17.22 -27.52 -9.96
CA GLY A 169 16.95 -28.25 -11.20
C GLY A 169 15.55 -28.00 -11.79
N THR A 170 15.31 -28.56 -12.96
CA THR A 170 13.97 -28.59 -13.59
C THR A 170 13.23 -29.86 -13.22
N SER A 171 11.90 -29.83 -13.33
CA SER A 171 11.04 -31.01 -13.21
C SER A 171 10.88 -31.70 -14.57
N ALA A 172 10.65 -33.02 -14.56
CA ALA A 172 10.47 -33.80 -15.79
C ALA A 172 9.19 -33.42 -16.54
N ASP A 173 8.13 -33.10 -15.78
CA ASP A 173 6.88 -32.54 -16.29
C ASP A 173 6.78 -31.06 -15.85
N PRO A 174 6.96 -30.10 -16.78
CA PRO A 174 6.81 -28.68 -16.49
C PRO A 174 5.39 -28.27 -16.08
N ASP A 175 4.36 -29.00 -16.53
CA ASP A 175 2.96 -28.70 -16.23
C ASP A 175 2.56 -29.20 -14.83
N ASN A 176 3.22 -30.25 -14.34
CA ASN A 176 3.06 -30.80 -12.99
C ASN A 176 4.43 -30.91 -12.29
N PRO A 177 5.00 -29.79 -11.84
CA PRO A 177 6.35 -29.79 -11.27
C PRO A 177 6.41 -30.57 -9.96
N ASP A 178 7.55 -31.25 -9.75
CA ASP A 178 7.82 -32.01 -8.52
C ASP A 178 7.81 -31.06 -7.31
N PRO A 179 6.99 -31.31 -6.27
CA PRO A 179 6.94 -30.49 -5.07
C PRO A 179 8.32 -30.27 -4.41
N ALA A 180 9.23 -31.25 -4.46
CA ALA A 180 10.57 -31.12 -3.91
C ALA A 180 11.40 -30.06 -4.66
N VAL A 181 11.31 -30.03 -6.00
CA VAL A 181 11.94 -29.01 -6.84
C VAL A 181 11.37 -27.62 -6.52
N VAL A 182 10.04 -27.51 -6.45
CA VAL A 182 9.36 -26.24 -6.13
C VAL A 182 9.78 -25.73 -4.75
N ASN A 183 9.86 -26.61 -3.74
CA ASN A 183 10.28 -26.22 -2.39
C ASN A 183 11.73 -25.72 -2.33
N LEU A 184 12.64 -26.31 -3.11
CA LEU A 184 14.02 -25.80 -3.24
C LEU A 184 14.07 -24.43 -3.92
N GLN A 185 13.27 -24.23 -4.98
CA GLN A 185 13.15 -22.92 -5.63
C GLN A 185 12.57 -21.86 -4.67
N LYS A 186 11.57 -22.22 -3.87
CA LYS A 186 11.01 -21.36 -2.82
C LYS A 186 12.04 -21.03 -1.73
N ALA A 187 12.86 -22.00 -1.33
CA ALA A 187 13.95 -21.77 -0.37
C ALA A 187 14.97 -20.75 -0.92
N ALA A 188 15.36 -20.86 -2.19
CA ALA A 188 16.20 -19.87 -2.85
C ALA A 188 15.57 -18.47 -2.83
N TRP A 189 14.27 -18.37 -3.15
CA TRP A 189 13.52 -17.12 -3.09
C TRP A 189 13.47 -16.55 -1.66
N ALA A 190 13.20 -17.37 -0.65
CA ALA A 190 13.17 -16.95 0.75
C ALA A 190 14.49 -16.33 1.21
N LEU A 191 15.64 -16.83 0.74
CA LEU A 191 16.94 -16.23 1.02
C LEU A 191 17.06 -14.82 0.45
N LEU A 192 16.59 -14.59 -0.79
CA LEU A 192 16.64 -13.27 -1.41
C LEU A 192 15.65 -12.30 -0.74
N VAL A 193 14.43 -12.76 -0.43
CA VAL A 193 13.42 -11.98 0.30
C VAL A 193 13.95 -11.58 1.69
N GLY A 194 14.59 -12.49 2.42
CA GLY A 194 15.19 -12.18 3.72
C GLY A 194 16.31 -11.14 3.63
N ALA A 195 17.05 -11.08 2.51
CA ALA A 195 18.13 -10.13 2.31
C ALA A 195 17.65 -8.73 1.87
N ALA A 196 16.66 -8.66 0.97
CA ALA A 196 16.26 -7.43 0.28
C ALA A 196 14.85 -6.92 0.62
N GLY A 197 13.96 -7.78 1.14
CA GLY A 197 12.51 -7.59 1.14
C GLY A 197 11.88 -8.16 -0.14
N ASP A 198 10.62 -8.55 -0.07
CA ASP A 198 9.87 -9.24 -1.13
C ASP A 198 9.70 -8.40 -2.40
N GLY A 199 9.24 -7.15 -2.26
CA GLY A 199 9.13 -6.20 -3.35
C GLY A 199 10.46 -5.93 -4.06
N ARG A 200 11.51 -5.70 -3.28
CA ARG A 200 12.86 -5.41 -3.81
C ARG A 200 13.50 -6.65 -4.44
N ALA A 201 13.29 -7.84 -3.88
CA ALA A 201 13.70 -9.11 -4.48
C ALA A 201 13.06 -9.31 -5.87
N ALA A 202 11.78 -8.92 -6.01
CA ALA A 202 11.08 -8.99 -7.29
C ALA A 202 11.67 -8.01 -8.32
N TRP A 203 12.06 -6.81 -7.89
CA TRP A 203 12.79 -5.87 -8.75
C TRP A 203 14.14 -6.43 -9.20
N ILE A 204 14.95 -6.91 -8.26
CA ILE A 204 16.29 -7.45 -8.50
C ILE A 204 16.26 -8.59 -9.54
N THR A 205 15.36 -9.56 -9.36
CA THR A 205 15.23 -10.72 -10.26
C THR A 205 14.66 -10.36 -11.64
N ARG A 206 13.93 -9.25 -11.77
CA ARG A 206 13.47 -8.73 -13.07
C ARG A 206 14.57 -8.00 -13.83
N GLN A 207 15.44 -7.28 -13.11
CA GLN A 207 16.56 -6.54 -13.70
C GLN A 207 17.75 -7.44 -14.05
N LEU A 208 17.98 -8.51 -13.27
CA LEU A 208 19.05 -9.47 -13.50
C LEU A 208 18.48 -10.86 -13.74
N LYS A 209 18.44 -11.28 -15.01
CA LYS A 209 18.07 -12.64 -15.43
C LYS A 209 19.27 -13.33 -16.06
N PRO A 210 19.48 -14.64 -15.82
CA PRO A 210 20.45 -15.41 -16.56
C PRO A 210 20.10 -15.43 -18.05
N ASP A 211 21.13 -15.47 -18.90
CA ASP A 211 20.95 -15.73 -20.33
C ASP A 211 20.52 -17.18 -20.53
N GLU A 212 19.29 -17.39 -20.98
CA GLU A 212 18.71 -18.71 -21.19
C GLU A 212 19.48 -19.55 -22.22
N THR A 213 20.16 -18.92 -23.19
CA THR A 213 20.82 -19.64 -24.29
C THR A 213 22.13 -20.30 -23.85
N ASN A 214 22.93 -19.58 -23.07
CA ASN A 214 24.24 -20.06 -22.62
C ASN A 214 24.21 -20.69 -21.23
N SER A 215 23.10 -20.55 -20.50
CA SER A 215 22.89 -21.18 -19.21
C SER A 215 22.54 -22.67 -19.35
N VAL A 216 22.92 -23.46 -18.35
CA VAL A 216 22.63 -24.90 -18.28
C VAL A 216 21.73 -25.15 -17.07
N PHE A 217 20.50 -25.60 -17.32
CA PHE A 217 19.53 -25.92 -16.26
C PHE A 217 19.13 -27.40 -16.32
N PRO A 218 19.81 -28.29 -15.56
CA PRO A 218 19.62 -29.72 -15.68
C PRO A 218 18.33 -30.21 -15.01
N LEU A 219 17.82 -31.34 -15.51
CA LEU A 219 16.72 -32.09 -14.90
C LEU A 219 17.12 -32.65 -13.53
N ARG A 220 16.29 -32.45 -12.50
CA ARG A 220 16.50 -33.06 -11.18
C ARG A 220 16.00 -34.51 -11.17
N THR A 221 16.88 -35.43 -10.75
CA THR A 221 16.58 -36.84 -10.45
C THR A 221 16.55 -37.05 -8.93
N GLU A 222 15.98 -38.15 -8.44
CA GLU A 222 15.76 -38.41 -7.00
C GLU A 222 17.05 -38.29 -6.17
N ASP A 223 18.17 -38.81 -6.68
CA ASP A 223 19.48 -38.79 -6.03
C ASP A 223 20.42 -37.68 -6.56
N ALA A 224 19.86 -36.66 -7.23
CA ALA A 224 20.67 -35.61 -7.84
C ALA A 224 21.24 -34.62 -6.82
N VAL A 225 22.55 -34.38 -6.91
CA VAL A 225 23.21 -33.20 -6.36
C VAL A 225 23.59 -32.28 -7.51
N ILE A 226 22.92 -31.14 -7.62
CA ILE A 226 23.19 -30.17 -8.69
C ILE A 226 24.09 -29.07 -8.14
N LEU A 227 25.34 -29.04 -8.59
CA LEU A 227 26.29 -27.97 -8.27
C LEU A 227 26.05 -26.77 -9.18
N ALA A 228 25.80 -25.59 -8.62
CA ALA A 228 25.42 -24.42 -9.41
C ALA A 228 26.53 -23.37 -9.48
N ILE A 229 26.84 -22.95 -10.70
CA ILE A 229 27.84 -21.93 -11.01
C ILE A 229 27.11 -20.66 -11.47
N ALA A 230 27.42 -19.51 -10.88
CA ALA A 230 27.02 -18.20 -11.40
C ALA A 230 28.25 -17.49 -11.96
N THR A 231 28.18 -17.03 -13.21
CA THR A 231 29.35 -16.46 -13.91
C THR A 231 28.94 -15.48 -14.99
N ASP A 232 29.81 -14.53 -15.32
CA ASP A 232 29.65 -13.56 -16.41
C ASP A 232 30.49 -13.86 -17.66
N ASN A 233 31.35 -14.88 -17.60
CA ASN A 233 32.37 -15.15 -18.62
C ASN A 233 32.42 -16.64 -19.02
N TRP A 234 31.27 -17.32 -19.02
CA TRP A 234 31.18 -18.75 -19.31
C TRP A 234 31.74 -19.14 -20.68
N ASN A 235 32.66 -20.12 -20.68
CA ASN A 235 33.20 -20.71 -21.91
C ASN A 235 32.51 -22.05 -22.24
N ALA A 236 31.48 -21.99 -23.09
CA ALA A 236 30.73 -23.17 -23.51
C ALA A 236 31.60 -24.26 -24.17
N ALA A 237 32.69 -23.90 -24.86
CA ALA A 237 33.58 -24.87 -25.51
C ALA A 237 34.38 -25.72 -24.50
N ALA A 238 34.58 -25.22 -23.28
CA ALA A 238 35.28 -25.92 -22.19
C ALA A 238 34.32 -26.60 -21.20
N GLN A 239 33.01 -26.65 -21.48
CA GLN A 239 32.02 -27.16 -20.54
C GLN A 239 32.29 -28.60 -20.08
N ALA A 240 32.50 -29.53 -21.02
CA ALA A 240 32.70 -30.94 -20.71
C ALA A 240 33.90 -31.19 -19.76
N PRO A 241 35.13 -30.68 -20.04
CA PRO A 241 36.25 -30.85 -19.13
C PRO A 241 36.03 -30.14 -17.79
N ILE A 242 35.42 -28.94 -17.77
CA ILE A 242 35.12 -28.24 -16.51
C ILE A 242 34.13 -29.03 -15.65
N PHE A 243 33.10 -29.62 -16.27
CA PHE A 243 32.12 -30.43 -15.55
C PHE A 243 32.75 -31.68 -14.94
N ASP A 244 33.57 -32.39 -15.72
CA ASP A 244 34.32 -33.56 -15.22
C ASP A 244 35.25 -33.21 -14.05
N LEU A 245 35.95 -32.07 -14.12
CA LEU A 245 36.81 -31.59 -13.04
C LEU A 245 36.02 -31.35 -11.74
N PHE A 246 34.92 -30.59 -11.80
CA PHE A 246 34.15 -30.27 -10.60
C PHE A 246 33.49 -31.51 -9.99
N THR A 247 32.96 -32.42 -10.82
CA THR A 247 32.39 -33.68 -10.34
C THR A 247 33.44 -34.52 -9.61
N LYS A 248 34.65 -34.69 -10.18
CA LYS A 248 35.74 -35.43 -9.53
C LYS A 248 36.22 -34.78 -8.25
N LEU A 249 36.39 -33.45 -8.26
CA LEU A 249 36.78 -32.71 -7.05
C LEU A 249 35.72 -32.79 -5.95
N TRP A 250 34.44 -32.79 -6.32
CA TRP A 250 33.35 -32.91 -5.35
C TRP A 250 33.34 -34.30 -4.70
N TYR A 251 33.57 -35.38 -5.45
CA TYR A 251 33.73 -36.72 -4.88
C TYR A 251 34.99 -36.84 -4.00
N ALA A 252 36.06 -36.12 -4.32
CA ALA A 252 37.31 -36.09 -3.56
C ALA A 252 37.29 -35.15 -2.34
N TYR A 253 36.14 -34.54 -2.01
CA TYR A 253 36.03 -33.54 -0.95
C TYR A 253 36.54 -34.05 0.40
N GLY A 254 37.46 -33.30 1.01
CA GLY A 254 38.15 -33.68 2.25
C GLY A 254 39.37 -34.58 2.08
N ASN A 255 39.72 -34.99 0.85
CA ASN A 255 40.96 -35.72 0.54
C ASN A 255 41.88 -34.84 -0.31
N GLU A 256 42.82 -34.16 0.35
CA GLU A 256 43.75 -33.22 -0.30
C GLU A 256 44.67 -33.91 -1.31
N ALA A 257 45.18 -35.10 -0.99
CA ALA A 257 46.07 -35.85 -1.88
C ALA A 257 45.37 -36.23 -3.20
N LEU A 258 44.12 -36.69 -3.12
CA LEU A 258 43.33 -37.01 -4.30
C LEU A 258 42.94 -35.76 -5.09
N SER A 259 42.65 -34.66 -4.41
CA SER A 259 42.34 -33.38 -5.06
C SER A 259 43.52 -32.84 -5.87
N VAL A 260 44.75 -32.93 -5.35
CA VAL A 260 45.98 -32.56 -6.07
C VAL A 260 46.16 -33.44 -7.30
N GLN A 261 46.01 -34.76 -7.15
CA GLN A 261 46.12 -35.72 -8.25
C GLN A 261 45.12 -35.41 -9.39
N ILE A 262 43.86 -35.10 -9.06
CA ILE A 262 42.83 -34.76 -10.04
C ILE A 262 43.20 -33.48 -10.80
N LYS A 263 43.69 -32.45 -10.09
CA LYS A 263 44.11 -31.17 -10.71
C LYS A 263 45.28 -31.38 -11.68
N ASP A 264 46.28 -32.17 -11.31
CA ASP A 264 47.42 -32.47 -12.17
C ASP A 264 47.03 -33.25 -13.44
N GLN A 265 46.13 -34.23 -13.29
CA GLN A 265 45.57 -34.96 -14.43
C GLN A 265 44.77 -34.05 -15.36
N PHE A 266 43.96 -33.14 -14.80
CA PHE A 266 43.20 -32.16 -15.58
C PHE A 266 44.12 -31.23 -16.39
N ASN A 267 45.16 -30.68 -15.74
CA ASN A 267 46.14 -29.80 -16.40
C ASN A 267 46.90 -30.53 -17.52
N THR A 268 47.20 -31.81 -17.33
CA THR A 268 47.87 -32.64 -18.35
C THR A 268 46.95 -32.92 -19.55
N ALA A 269 45.67 -33.20 -19.29
CA ALA A 269 44.69 -33.51 -20.32
C ALA A 269 44.19 -32.26 -21.08
N ASN A 270 44.25 -31.08 -20.46
CA ASN A 270 43.75 -29.82 -21.02
C ASN A 270 44.85 -28.73 -20.94
N PRO A 271 45.86 -28.75 -21.82
CA PRO A 271 47.03 -27.87 -21.71
C PRO A 271 46.73 -26.36 -21.78
N THR A 272 45.56 -26.00 -22.29
CA THR A 272 45.08 -24.61 -22.42
C THR A 272 44.30 -24.13 -21.19
N LEU A 273 44.01 -25.01 -20.24
CA LEU A 273 43.26 -24.72 -19.01
C LEU A 273 44.13 -25.03 -17.78
N ASN A 274 43.91 -24.29 -16.70
CA ASN A 274 44.55 -24.53 -15.42
C ASN A 274 43.48 -24.81 -14.35
N ALA A 275 43.57 -25.95 -13.66
CA ALA A 275 42.56 -26.42 -12.73
C ALA A 275 42.29 -25.44 -11.57
N ASP A 276 43.34 -24.82 -11.01
CA ASP A 276 43.17 -23.84 -9.92
C ASP A 276 42.51 -22.56 -10.42
N THR A 277 42.88 -22.11 -11.62
CA THR A 277 42.25 -20.93 -12.26
C THR A 277 40.77 -21.20 -12.55
N VAL A 278 40.46 -22.37 -13.11
CA VAL A 278 39.08 -22.81 -13.38
C VAL A 278 38.29 -22.92 -12.08
N PHE A 279 38.86 -23.56 -11.04
CA PHE A 279 38.21 -23.72 -9.75
C PHE A 279 37.92 -22.38 -9.09
N ASN A 280 38.86 -21.43 -9.13
CA ASN A 280 38.68 -20.10 -8.54
C ASN A 280 37.70 -19.24 -9.34
N THR A 281 37.60 -19.43 -10.65
CA THR A 281 36.73 -18.63 -11.53
C THR A 281 35.28 -19.14 -11.53
N TYR A 282 35.09 -20.45 -11.59
CA TYR A 282 33.78 -21.09 -11.78
C TYR A 282 33.33 -21.92 -10.58
N ARG A 283 33.82 -21.61 -9.38
CA ARG A 283 33.49 -22.37 -8.17
C ARG A 283 31.97 -22.44 -7.97
N PRO A 284 31.37 -23.64 -7.87
CA PRO A 284 29.96 -23.75 -7.55
C PRO A 284 29.64 -23.15 -6.17
N VAL A 285 28.52 -22.42 -6.06
CA VAL A 285 28.15 -21.71 -4.82
C VAL A 285 27.87 -22.67 -3.66
N ASN A 286 27.40 -23.87 -3.98
CA ASN A 286 26.99 -24.92 -3.05
C ASN A 286 27.99 -26.08 -2.97
N PHE A 287 29.26 -25.85 -3.34
CA PHE A 287 30.29 -26.92 -3.38
C PHE A 287 30.57 -27.54 -2.01
N ASP A 288 30.54 -26.71 -0.95
CA ASP A 288 30.84 -27.10 0.43
C ASP A 288 29.58 -27.41 1.26
N ASP A 289 28.40 -27.35 0.64
CA ASP A 289 27.14 -27.55 1.34
C ASP A 289 27.03 -28.96 1.91
N LYS A 290 26.23 -29.10 2.98
CA LYS A 290 25.94 -30.39 3.58
C LYS A 290 25.19 -31.26 2.59
N LEU A 291 25.45 -32.57 2.65
CA LEU A 291 24.73 -33.54 1.84
C LEU A 291 23.22 -33.47 2.11
N PRO A 292 22.39 -33.60 1.07
CA PRO A 292 20.95 -33.82 1.22
C PRO A 292 20.65 -35.01 2.14
N VAL A 293 19.53 -34.96 2.88
CA VAL A 293 19.19 -35.96 3.90
C VAL A 293 19.05 -37.37 3.32
N ASN A 294 18.67 -37.49 2.04
CA ASN A 294 18.56 -38.77 1.33
C ASN A 294 19.92 -39.36 0.92
N ILE A 295 21.00 -38.58 0.95
CA ILE A 295 22.33 -39.02 0.49
C ILE A 295 23.25 -39.18 1.69
N ARG A 296 23.66 -40.42 1.97
CA ARG A 296 24.52 -40.74 3.12
C ARG A 296 25.99 -40.48 2.85
N LYS A 297 26.44 -40.70 1.61
CA LYS A 297 27.82 -40.47 1.17
C LYS A 297 27.85 -39.81 -0.19
N ARG A 298 28.91 -39.04 -0.45
CA ARG A 298 29.10 -38.37 -1.75
C ARG A 298 29.10 -39.37 -2.92
N GLU A 299 29.65 -40.57 -2.74
CA GLU A 299 29.67 -41.64 -3.76
C GLU A 299 28.28 -42.12 -4.22
N ASP A 300 27.23 -41.90 -3.42
CA ASP A 300 25.86 -42.31 -3.76
C ASP A 300 25.10 -41.25 -4.58
N ALA A 301 25.70 -40.06 -4.80
CA ALA A 301 25.03 -38.94 -5.46
C ALA A 301 25.19 -38.95 -6.99
N ASP A 302 24.09 -38.65 -7.70
CA ASP A 302 24.09 -38.30 -9.12
C ASP A 302 24.47 -36.82 -9.27
N VAL A 303 25.77 -36.54 -9.45
CA VAL A 303 26.28 -35.16 -9.51
C VAL A 303 26.03 -34.58 -10.90
N LYS A 304 25.28 -33.48 -10.94
CA LYS A 304 25.05 -32.66 -12.14
C LYS A 304 25.56 -31.24 -11.89
N ILE A 305 25.81 -30.50 -12.96
CA ILE A 305 26.25 -29.10 -12.86
C ILE A 305 25.26 -28.22 -13.60
N ALA A 306 24.83 -27.16 -12.92
CA ALA A 306 24.03 -26.08 -13.47
C ALA A 306 24.89 -24.83 -13.61
N VAL A 307 24.60 -24.03 -14.64
CA VAL A 307 25.33 -22.79 -14.91
C VAL A 307 24.32 -21.69 -15.20
N ALA A 308 24.35 -20.63 -14.40
CA ALA A 308 23.62 -19.40 -14.62
C ALA A 308 24.59 -18.34 -15.16
N VAL A 309 24.41 -17.96 -16.43
CA VAL A 309 25.29 -17.02 -17.14
C VAL A 309 24.69 -15.62 -17.11
N PHE A 310 25.48 -14.62 -16.70
CA PHE A 310 25.06 -13.22 -16.61
C PHE A 310 25.99 -12.32 -17.45
N PRO A 311 25.60 -11.98 -18.69
CA PRO A 311 26.38 -11.03 -19.49
C PRO A 311 26.57 -9.71 -18.75
N ASP A 312 27.82 -9.25 -18.68
CA ASP A 312 28.24 -7.98 -18.08
C ASP A 312 27.78 -7.79 -16.62
N LEU A 313 27.79 -8.86 -15.81
CA LEU A 313 27.31 -8.84 -14.41
C LEU A 313 27.92 -7.70 -13.59
N ALA A 314 29.23 -7.49 -13.72
CA ALA A 314 29.95 -6.42 -13.02
C ALA A 314 29.43 -5.01 -13.37
N ASP A 315 28.88 -4.81 -14.57
CA ASP A 315 28.34 -3.53 -15.02
C ASP A 315 26.84 -3.35 -14.71
N LYS A 316 26.18 -4.38 -14.15
CA LYS A 316 24.79 -4.30 -13.68
C LYS A 316 24.65 -3.54 -12.37
N ALA A 317 25.74 -3.36 -11.63
CA ALA A 317 25.75 -2.51 -10.44
C ALA A 317 25.79 -1.03 -10.85
N GLY A 318 24.79 -0.26 -10.41
CA GLY A 318 24.69 1.19 -10.65
C GLY A 318 24.89 2.04 -9.39
N LYS A 319 25.08 1.40 -8.21
CA LYS A 319 25.31 2.07 -6.92
C LYS A 319 26.12 1.19 -5.96
N ALA A 320 26.75 1.80 -4.96
CA ALA A 320 27.59 1.08 -3.99
C ALA A 320 26.75 0.40 -2.88
N HIS A 321 25.74 1.11 -2.38
CA HIS A 321 24.92 0.68 -1.24
C HIS A 321 23.44 0.61 -1.60
N GLY A 322 22.69 -0.15 -0.81
CA GLY A 322 21.24 -0.30 -1.00
C GLY A 322 20.46 1.00 -0.85
N TRP A 323 20.95 1.91 0.01
CA TRP A 323 20.48 3.28 0.17
C TRP A 323 21.56 4.22 -0.38
N SER A 324 21.24 4.94 -1.45
CA SER A 324 22.18 5.82 -2.14
C SER A 324 21.58 7.19 -2.50
N GLN A 325 20.29 7.40 -2.22
CA GLN A 325 19.60 8.65 -2.56
C GLN A 325 18.64 9.08 -1.46
N ALA A 326 18.42 10.38 -1.34
CA ALA A 326 17.32 10.93 -0.56
C ALA A 326 15.96 10.42 -1.09
N SER A 327 15.08 10.03 -0.17
CA SER A 327 13.65 9.80 -0.43
C SER A 327 12.99 11.14 -0.76
N ARG A 328 12.00 11.11 -1.64
CA ARG A 328 11.44 12.32 -2.26
C ARG A 328 9.92 12.28 -2.31
N VAL A 329 9.31 13.44 -2.49
CA VAL A 329 7.88 13.58 -2.75
C VAL A 329 7.70 14.37 -4.05
N ASN A 330 7.04 13.74 -5.02
CA ASN A 330 6.88 14.27 -6.38
C ASN A 330 5.42 14.66 -6.73
N LEU A 331 4.45 14.23 -5.91
CA LEU A 331 3.02 14.38 -6.18
C LEU A 331 2.31 15.42 -5.31
N LEU A 332 3.07 16.30 -4.64
CA LEU A 332 2.49 17.42 -3.93
C LEU A 332 1.78 18.40 -4.90
N PRO A 333 0.77 19.15 -4.40
CA PRO A 333 0.18 20.24 -5.15
C PRO A 333 1.19 21.38 -5.33
N GLU A 334 1.00 22.22 -6.36
CA GLU A 334 1.85 23.39 -6.58
C GLU A 334 1.74 24.42 -5.44
N ARG A 335 0.61 24.42 -4.71
CA ARG A 335 0.38 25.34 -3.58
C ARG A 335 -0.60 24.73 -2.57
N LEU A 336 -0.36 25.02 -1.29
CA LEU A 336 -1.29 24.71 -0.21
C LEU A 336 -2.09 25.95 0.21
N ALA A 337 -3.35 25.73 0.55
CA ALA A 337 -4.26 26.71 1.11
C ALA A 337 -4.66 26.30 2.52
N LEU A 338 -4.51 27.23 3.47
CA LEU A 338 -4.93 27.06 4.84
C LEU A 338 -6.25 27.79 5.09
N ILE A 339 -7.26 27.04 5.50
CA ILE A 339 -8.61 27.53 5.78
C ILE A 339 -8.87 27.42 7.28
N ARG A 340 -9.29 28.55 7.86
CA ARG A 340 -9.67 28.68 9.27
C ARG A 340 -11.18 28.71 9.37
N TYR A 341 -11.74 28.06 10.39
CA TYR A 341 -13.17 28.11 10.67
C TYR A 341 -13.45 28.82 11.99
N LYS A 342 -14.37 29.79 11.93
CA LYS A 342 -14.91 30.51 13.08
C LYS A 342 -16.44 30.43 13.03
N ASN A 343 -17.07 29.98 14.11
CA ASN A 343 -18.52 29.74 14.17
C ASN A 343 -19.02 28.90 12.99
N ASN A 344 -18.31 27.81 12.67
CA ASN A 344 -18.52 26.95 11.49
C ASN A 344 -18.51 27.67 10.12
N THR A 345 -18.07 28.92 10.06
CA THR A 345 -17.92 29.69 8.83
C THR A 345 -16.46 29.66 8.39
N ALA A 346 -16.22 29.29 7.13
CA ALA A 346 -14.89 29.32 6.54
C ALA A 346 -14.44 30.77 6.33
N MET A 347 -13.23 31.09 6.80
CA MET A 347 -12.57 32.36 6.53
C MET A 347 -11.84 32.31 5.19
N GLU A 348 -11.41 33.47 4.68
CA GLU A 348 -10.63 33.54 3.43
C GLU A 348 -9.36 32.66 3.54
N PRO A 349 -9.11 31.80 2.53
CA PRO A 349 -7.94 30.93 2.53
C PRO A 349 -6.64 31.73 2.51
N VAL A 350 -5.68 31.31 3.34
CA VAL A 350 -4.31 31.81 3.28
C VAL A 350 -3.51 30.90 2.38
N PHE A 351 -2.99 31.44 1.28
CA PHE A 351 -2.18 30.69 0.33
C PHE A 351 -0.70 30.71 0.71
N GLY A 352 -0.07 29.53 0.67
CA GLY A 352 1.37 29.38 0.88
C GLY A 352 2.18 29.82 -0.34
N ARG A 353 3.50 29.73 -0.22
CA ARG A 353 4.41 29.84 -1.38
C ARG A 353 4.25 28.63 -2.31
N THR A 354 4.78 28.75 -3.52
CA THR A 354 4.83 27.65 -4.48
C THR A 354 5.74 26.54 -3.93
N ILE A 355 5.26 25.29 -4.04
CA ILE A 355 5.98 24.11 -3.60
C ILE A 355 6.88 23.62 -4.74
N PRO A 356 8.17 23.33 -4.50
CA PRO A 356 9.05 22.74 -5.51
C PRO A 356 8.49 21.42 -6.04
N ALA A 357 8.67 21.12 -7.33
CA ALA A 357 8.14 19.89 -7.93
C ALA A 357 8.60 18.60 -7.24
N THR A 358 9.81 18.60 -6.71
CA THR A 358 10.40 17.47 -5.98
C THR A 358 10.94 17.96 -4.65
N LEU A 359 10.45 17.36 -3.56
CA LEU A 359 10.86 17.69 -2.20
C LEU A 359 11.63 16.52 -1.59
N ALA A 360 12.86 16.73 -1.15
CA ALA A 360 13.62 15.71 -0.42
C ALA A 360 13.09 15.57 1.02
N THR A 361 12.88 14.35 1.48
CA THR A 361 12.35 14.03 2.82
C THR A 361 13.33 13.22 3.68
N SER A 362 14.44 12.74 3.13
CA SER A 362 15.53 12.12 3.89
C SER A 362 16.91 12.64 3.42
N PRO A 363 17.95 12.54 4.27
CA PRO A 363 19.31 12.92 3.87
C PRO A 363 19.81 12.11 2.68
N ASP A 364 20.72 12.66 1.88
CA ASP A 364 21.31 11.96 0.73
C ASP A 364 22.61 11.24 1.13
N PRO A 365 22.62 9.92 1.36
CA PRO A 365 23.79 9.23 1.89
C PRO A 365 25.00 9.22 0.92
N SER A 366 24.84 9.71 -0.31
CA SER A 366 25.91 9.74 -1.31
C SER A 366 26.76 11.02 -1.30
N GLU A 367 26.31 12.06 -0.59
CA GLU A 367 27.02 13.31 -0.34
C GLU A 367 28.00 13.18 0.84
N ASP A 368 29.02 14.05 0.90
CA ASP A 368 29.98 14.04 2.01
C ASP A 368 29.26 14.28 3.34
N ALA A 369 29.49 13.40 4.33
CA ALA A 369 28.83 13.47 5.64
C ALA A 369 29.04 14.83 6.34
N GLU A 370 30.21 15.44 6.14
CA GLU A 370 30.55 16.78 6.66
C GLU A 370 29.68 17.88 6.04
N LYS A 371 29.18 17.71 4.80
CA LYS A 371 28.26 18.66 4.14
C LYS A 371 26.79 18.40 4.49
N GLN A 372 26.49 17.26 5.10
CA GLN A 372 25.11 16.86 5.43
C GLN A 372 24.67 17.29 6.81
N PHE A 373 25.61 17.26 7.75
CA PHE A 373 25.41 17.55 9.16
C PHE A 373 26.57 18.44 9.63
N GLU A 374 26.41 19.75 9.50
CA GLU A 374 27.38 20.72 10.03
C GLU A 374 26.93 21.14 11.42
N GLN A 375 27.84 21.12 12.40
CA GLN A 375 27.55 21.70 13.70
C GLN A 375 27.88 23.19 13.65
N ASN A 376 26.89 24.04 13.88
CA ASN A 376 27.11 25.49 13.88
C ASN A 376 27.82 25.97 15.15
N GLU A 377 28.20 27.25 15.19
CA GLU A 377 28.88 27.87 16.33
C GLU A 377 28.09 27.80 17.65
N ALA A 378 26.78 27.53 17.59
CA ALA A 378 25.89 27.35 18.73
C ALA A 378 25.74 25.88 19.18
N PHE A 379 26.51 24.95 18.59
CA PHE A 379 26.45 23.50 18.79
C PHE A 379 25.17 22.80 18.29
N ASP A 380 24.35 23.47 17.47
CA ASP A 380 23.17 22.86 16.84
C ASP A 380 23.56 22.13 15.54
N MET A 381 22.88 21.03 15.24
CA MET A 381 23.04 20.33 13.95
C MET A 381 22.30 21.06 12.85
N GLU A 382 23.03 21.51 11.83
CA GLU A 382 22.51 22.04 10.58
C GLU A 382 22.43 20.95 9.52
N PHE A 383 21.24 20.82 8.94
CA PHE A 383 20.97 19.89 7.86
C PHE A 383 21.36 20.49 6.51
N ALA A 384 21.72 19.63 5.54
CA ALA A 384 21.86 20.03 4.13
C ALA A 384 20.65 20.82 3.62
N GLU A 385 20.92 21.78 2.72
CA GLU A 385 19.94 22.75 2.22
C GLU A 385 18.64 22.11 1.67
N GLU A 386 18.75 20.94 1.02
CA GLU A 386 17.59 20.23 0.44
C GLU A 386 16.61 19.67 1.48
N ILE A 387 17.08 19.26 2.67
CA ILE A 387 16.24 18.70 3.74
C ILE A 387 16.04 19.65 4.93
N ARG A 388 16.74 20.79 4.95
CA ARG A 388 16.68 21.79 6.01
C ARG A 388 15.25 22.17 6.41
N TRP A 389 14.31 22.17 5.47
CA TRP A 389 12.88 22.45 5.72
C TRP A 389 12.21 21.54 6.76
N VAL A 390 12.73 20.32 6.97
CA VAL A 390 12.19 19.37 7.96
C VAL A 390 12.40 19.88 9.38
N ALA A 391 13.55 20.53 9.66
CA ALA A 391 13.91 21.04 10.97
C ALA A 391 13.66 22.56 11.09
N ASP A 392 14.03 23.33 10.06
CA ASP A 392 13.95 24.79 10.01
C ASP A 392 12.57 25.26 9.53
N PHE A 393 11.86 26.01 10.39
CA PHE A 393 10.52 26.50 10.07
C PHE A 393 10.52 27.64 9.04
N ASP A 394 11.54 28.50 9.05
CA ASP A 394 11.68 29.55 8.05
C ASP A 394 11.87 28.97 6.66
N LYS A 395 12.70 27.93 6.56
CA LYS A 395 12.86 27.20 5.31
C LYS A 395 11.54 26.56 4.87
N ALA A 396 10.80 25.88 5.75
CA ALA A 396 9.49 25.31 5.44
C ALA A 396 8.50 26.34 4.88
N VAL A 397 8.45 27.54 5.49
CA VAL A 397 7.60 28.64 4.99
C VAL A 397 8.05 29.14 3.61
N SER A 398 9.36 29.24 3.38
CA SER A 398 9.91 29.72 2.11
C SER A 398 9.58 28.82 0.91
N ILE A 399 9.42 27.52 1.15
CA ILE A 399 9.12 26.51 0.12
C ILE A 399 7.63 26.08 0.08
N GLY A 400 6.75 26.79 0.78
CA GLY A 400 5.30 26.53 0.74
C GLY A 400 4.80 25.43 1.68
N MET A 401 5.68 24.83 2.50
CA MET A 401 5.37 23.79 3.48
C MET A 401 5.05 24.34 4.88
N GLY A 402 4.95 25.66 5.02
CA GLY A 402 4.62 26.31 6.29
C GLY A 402 3.89 27.64 6.12
N PHE A 403 3.16 28.04 7.16
CA PHE A 403 2.36 29.26 7.21
C PHE A 403 2.67 30.06 8.47
N ARG A 404 2.81 31.39 8.30
CA ARG A 404 2.79 32.36 9.40
C ARG A 404 1.56 33.24 9.24
N ILE A 405 0.69 33.21 10.24
CA ILE A 405 -0.58 33.91 10.22
C ILE A 405 -0.59 34.86 11.40
N ASN A 406 -0.60 36.16 11.13
CA ASN A 406 -0.86 37.17 12.15
C ASN A 406 -2.30 37.03 12.64
N LEU A 407 -2.48 36.95 13.95
CA LEU A 407 -3.78 36.78 14.58
C LEU A 407 -4.38 38.13 14.91
N ALA A 408 -5.65 38.32 14.55
CA ALA A 408 -6.47 39.40 15.06
C ALA A 408 -6.77 39.19 16.56
N PRO A 409 -7.13 40.25 17.32
CA PRO A 409 -7.37 40.14 18.76
C PRO A 409 -8.42 39.08 19.15
N ASP A 410 -9.41 38.86 18.29
CA ASP A 410 -10.48 37.88 18.45
C ASP A 410 -10.13 36.47 17.93
N GLU A 411 -8.92 36.27 17.39
CA GLU A 411 -8.37 34.99 16.94
C GLU A 411 -7.36 34.40 17.93
N VAL A 412 -6.93 35.17 18.95
CA VAL A 412 -5.96 34.73 19.97
C VAL A 412 -6.46 33.52 20.77
N ASN A 413 -7.78 33.36 20.90
CA ASN A 413 -8.42 32.23 21.57
C ASN A 413 -8.52 30.97 20.67
N GLY A 414 -7.94 31.00 19.46
CA GLY A 414 -7.86 29.88 18.54
C GLY A 414 -9.05 29.76 17.57
N PHE A 415 -9.08 28.64 16.86
CA PHE A 415 -10.04 28.33 15.79
C PHE A 415 -10.78 27.02 16.13
N GLN A 416 -12.02 26.88 15.65
CA GLN A 416 -12.78 25.62 15.83
C GLN A 416 -12.25 24.48 14.97
N ARG A 417 -11.75 24.82 13.77
CA ARG A 417 -11.17 23.88 12.81
C ARG A 417 -10.14 24.58 11.93
N LEU A 418 -9.06 23.86 11.65
CA LEU A 418 -8.06 24.21 10.65
C LEU A 418 -8.07 23.14 9.57
N ILE A 419 -8.10 23.55 8.30
CA ILE A 419 -7.99 22.65 7.15
C ILE A 419 -6.85 23.16 6.29
N VAL A 420 -5.93 22.27 5.94
CA VAL A 420 -4.92 22.52 4.91
C VAL A 420 -5.21 21.59 3.75
N LEU A 421 -5.32 22.16 2.56
CA LEU A 421 -5.56 21.41 1.33
C LEU A 421 -4.78 22.01 0.17
N GLY A 422 -4.51 21.22 -0.85
CA GLY A 422 -4.01 21.69 -2.12
C GLY A 422 -4.45 20.75 -3.22
N VAL A 423 -4.42 21.25 -4.44
CA VAL A 423 -4.75 20.46 -5.63
C VAL A 423 -3.59 20.56 -6.60
N ARG A 424 -3.20 19.42 -7.17
CA ARG A 424 -2.16 19.36 -8.18
C ARG A 424 -2.75 19.76 -9.53
N LEU A 425 -2.43 20.97 -9.97
CA LEU A 425 -2.91 21.55 -11.23
C LEU A 425 -1.94 21.24 -12.38
N GLY A 426 -0.68 20.94 -12.07
CA GLY A 426 0.36 20.57 -13.02
C GLY A 426 0.19 19.19 -13.67
N SER A 427 -0.94 18.50 -13.48
CA SER A 427 -1.20 17.17 -14.04
C SER A 427 -2.68 17.00 -14.37
N ASP A 428 -2.98 16.50 -15.57
CA ASP A 428 -4.34 16.09 -15.96
C ASP A 428 -4.66 14.67 -15.49
N ALA A 429 -5.86 14.19 -15.81
CA ALA A 429 -6.33 12.86 -15.43
C ALA A 429 -5.43 11.73 -15.96
N VAL A 430 -4.87 11.87 -17.17
CA VAL A 430 -4.03 10.85 -17.80
C VAL A 430 -2.65 10.83 -17.15
N THR A 431 -2.02 11.99 -17.01
CA THR A 431 -0.71 12.15 -16.38
C THR A 431 -0.76 11.80 -14.90
N GLY A 432 -1.80 12.25 -14.19
CA GLY A 432 -2.03 11.96 -12.77
C GLY A 432 -2.22 10.47 -12.51
N LYS A 433 -2.96 9.77 -13.39
CA LYS A 433 -3.07 8.30 -13.38
C LYS A 433 -1.70 7.64 -13.49
N GLN A 434 -0.91 7.99 -14.51
CA GLN A 434 0.42 7.40 -14.73
C GLN A 434 1.37 7.66 -13.56
N GLN A 435 1.34 8.86 -12.99
CA GLN A 435 2.13 9.26 -11.82
C GLN A 435 1.74 8.44 -10.58
N LEU A 436 0.45 8.19 -10.37
CA LEU A 436 -0.05 7.36 -9.27
C LEU A 436 0.33 5.89 -9.44
N GLU A 437 0.20 5.35 -10.66
CA GLU A 437 0.63 3.98 -10.99
C GLU A 437 2.13 3.80 -10.75
N THR A 438 2.94 4.79 -11.16
CA THR A 438 4.38 4.81 -10.90
C THR A 438 4.68 4.82 -9.41
N LEU A 439 3.98 5.65 -8.62
CA LEU A 439 4.16 5.70 -7.16
C LEU A 439 3.80 4.36 -6.50
N PHE A 440 2.70 3.72 -6.88
CA PHE A 440 2.34 2.40 -6.36
C PHE A 440 3.32 1.30 -6.79
N ASP A 441 3.84 1.37 -8.01
CA ASP A 441 4.91 0.49 -8.48
C ASP A 441 6.19 0.67 -7.68
N HIS A 442 6.56 1.91 -7.38
CA HIS A 442 7.72 2.23 -6.54
C HIS A 442 7.55 1.69 -5.11
N HIS A 443 6.37 1.84 -4.50
CA HIS A 443 6.06 1.23 -3.21
C HIS A 443 6.12 -0.30 -3.27
N TYR A 444 5.60 -0.90 -4.35
CA TYR A 444 5.64 -2.34 -4.59
C TYR A 444 7.06 -2.88 -4.72
N PHE A 445 7.94 -2.21 -5.45
CA PHE A 445 9.34 -2.63 -5.63
C PHE A 445 10.29 -2.19 -4.52
N SER A 446 9.80 -1.42 -3.56
CA SER A 446 10.56 -0.99 -2.39
C SER A 446 10.62 -2.09 -1.34
N LYS A 447 11.65 -2.03 -0.48
CA LYS A 447 11.79 -2.95 0.65
C LYS A 447 10.62 -2.87 1.64
N LYS A 448 9.96 -1.71 1.75
CA LYS A 448 8.79 -1.50 2.62
C LYS A 448 7.56 -2.29 2.16
N GLY A 449 7.45 -2.58 0.86
CA GLY A 449 6.34 -3.32 0.28
C GLY A 449 5.04 -2.53 0.12
N PHE A 450 4.15 -3.08 -0.71
CA PHE A 450 2.81 -2.59 -1.00
C PHE A 450 1.85 -3.78 -1.11
N THR A 451 0.81 -3.80 -0.28
CA THR A 451 -0.17 -4.90 -0.26
C THR A 451 -1.60 -4.37 -0.14
N LEU A 452 -2.58 -5.16 -0.60
CA LEU A 452 -3.96 -4.96 -0.13
C LEU A 452 -4.06 -5.49 1.30
N LEU A 453 -4.90 -4.88 2.13
CA LEU A 453 -5.08 -5.30 3.52
C LEU A 453 -6.37 -6.11 3.66
N PRO A 454 -6.29 -7.42 3.99
CA PRO A 454 -7.48 -8.23 4.24
C PRO A 454 -8.32 -7.67 5.38
N GLN A 455 -9.64 -7.79 5.25
CA GLN A 455 -10.56 -7.35 6.29
C GLN A 455 -10.38 -8.16 7.58
N GLY A 456 -10.45 -7.48 8.72
CA GLY A 456 -10.23 -8.10 10.04
C GLY A 456 -8.75 -8.33 10.40
N THR A 457 -7.79 -7.82 9.62
CA THR A 457 -6.36 -7.93 9.96
C THR A 457 -6.06 -7.28 11.31
N PRO A 458 -5.51 -8.01 12.31
CA PRO A 458 -5.22 -7.46 13.63
C PRO A 458 -4.16 -6.34 13.57
N THR A 459 -4.43 -5.20 14.19
CA THR A 459 -3.53 -4.04 14.19
C THR A 459 -2.54 -4.04 15.36
N ASN A 460 -2.81 -4.80 16.42
CA ASN A 460 -2.00 -4.85 17.63
C ASN A 460 -1.57 -6.29 17.96
N ASN A 461 -0.40 -6.44 18.57
CA ASN A 461 -0.01 -7.70 19.20
C ASN A 461 -0.76 -7.84 20.54
N THR A 462 -1.34 -9.01 20.76
CA THR A 462 -1.92 -9.41 22.04
C THR A 462 -1.09 -10.55 22.64
N GLY A 463 -1.34 -10.93 23.89
CA GLY A 463 -0.66 -12.08 24.50
C GLY A 463 -0.96 -13.43 23.81
N SER A 464 -2.04 -13.50 23.02
CA SER A 464 -2.50 -14.72 22.34
C SER A 464 -2.37 -14.67 20.81
N SER A 465 -2.14 -13.50 20.21
CA SER A 465 -2.06 -13.34 18.75
C SER A 465 -1.14 -12.18 18.35
N ASN A 466 -0.40 -12.35 17.26
CA ASN A 466 0.38 -11.26 16.68
C ASN A 466 -0.50 -10.34 15.82
N SER A 467 -0.07 -9.10 15.66
CA SER A 467 -0.59 -8.21 14.62
C SER A 467 -0.36 -8.84 13.24
N GLY A 468 -1.18 -8.48 12.26
CA GLY A 468 -1.00 -8.91 10.88
C GLY A 468 0.20 -8.28 10.16
N TYR A 469 0.95 -7.39 10.82
CA TYR A 469 2.14 -6.77 10.25
C TYR A 469 3.38 -7.65 10.44
N THR A 470 4.11 -7.86 9.35
CA THR A 470 5.47 -8.40 9.34
C THR A 470 6.39 -7.46 8.55
N GLY A 471 7.67 -7.42 8.94
CA GLY A 471 8.67 -6.57 8.26
C GLY A 471 9.00 -7.00 6.83
N THR A 472 8.69 -8.25 6.48
CA THR A 472 8.72 -8.82 5.13
C THR A 472 7.53 -9.76 4.98
N GLU A 473 6.99 -9.87 3.77
CA GLU A 473 5.91 -10.83 3.49
C GLU A 473 6.43 -12.27 3.48
N ASP A 474 5.49 -13.21 3.63
CA ASP A 474 5.76 -14.64 3.54
C ASP A 474 6.34 -14.99 2.15
N PRO A 475 7.61 -15.47 2.07
CA PRO A 475 8.23 -15.82 0.80
C PRO A 475 7.44 -16.87 0.01
N ASP A 476 6.76 -17.79 0.69
CA ASP A 476 6.00 -18.85 0.03
C ASP A 476 4.78 -18.30 -0.72
N LYS A 477 4.14 -17.27 -0.15
CA LYS A 477 3.01 -16.57 -0.79
C LYS A 477 3.46 -15.67 -1.93
N THR A 478 4.65 -15.08 -1.82
CA THR A 478 5.19 -14.14 -2.83
C THR A 478 5.90 -14.85 -3.97
N PHE A 479 6.33 -16.12 -3.83
CA PHE A 479 7.06 -16.85 -4.86
C PHE A 479 6.34 -16.87 -6.23
N ASP A 480 5.10 -17.36 -6.27
CA ASP A 480 4.36 -17.44 -7.54
C ASP A 480 3.96 -16.04 -8.05
N LEU A 481 3.50 -15.17 -7.14
CA LEU A 481 2.94 -13.87 -7.50
C LEU A 481 4.02 -12.86 -7.92
N TYR A 482 5.13 -12.77 -7.17
CA TYR A 482 6.14 -11.72 -7.34
C TYR A 482 7.27 -12.18 -8.27
N PHE A 483 7.79 -13.39 -8.01
CA PHE A 483 8.92 -13.94 -8.77
C PHE A 483 8.46 -14.60 -10.08
N LYS A 484 7.53 -15.56 -10.04
CA LYS A 484 7.00 -16.19 -11.27
C LYS A 484 6.08 -15.25 -12.06
N GLY A 485 5.64 -14.14 -11.47
CA GLY A 485 4.78 -13.15 -12.12
C GLY A 485 3.38 -13.66 -12.43
N LYS A 486 2.89 -14.66 -11.67
CA LYS A 486 1.53 -15.17 -11.82
C LYS A 486 0.54 -14.10 -11.37
N ALA A 487 -0.38 -13.71 -12.23
CA ALA A 487 -1.40 -12.72 -11.89
C ALA A 487 -2.28 -13.20 -10.72
N GLY A 488 -2.49 -12.34 -9.72
CA GLY A 488 -3.34 -12.62 -8.56
C GLY A 488 -4.81 -12.78 -8.92
N PHE A 489 -5.28 -12.14 -10.00
CA PHE A 489 -6.66 -12.29 -10.45
C PHE A 489 -6.78 -12.22 -11.97
N THR A 490 -7.90 -12.76 -12.47
CA THR A 490 -8.38 -12.58 -13.83
C THR A 490 -9.62 -11.69 -13.78
N GLU A 491 -9.70 -10.74 -14.70
CA GLU A 491 -10.81 -9.81 -14.80
C GLU A 491 -12.12 -10.56 -15.07
N THR A 492 -13.17 -10.15 -14.38
CA THR A 492 -14.53 -10.62 -14.62
C THR A 492 -15.51 -9.47 -14.62
N GLN A 493 -16.56 -9.56 -15.44
CA GLN A 493 -17.66 -8.60 -15.42
C GLN A 493 -18.66 -8.90 -14.29
N ASP A 494 -18.66 -10.13 -13.76
CA ASP A 494 -19.55 -10.51 -12.66
C ASP A 494 -19.07 -9.89 -11.35
N THR A 495 -19.82 -8.90 -10.87
CA THR A 495 -19.55 -8.17 -9.62
C THR A 495 -19.47 -9.07 -8.39
N ASN A 496 -20.10 -10.24 -8.42
CA ASN A 496 -20.10 -11.21 -7.32
C ASN A 496 -18.86 -12.10 -7.31
N LEU A 497 -18.05 -12.05 -8.37
CA LEU A 497 -16.82 -12.83 -8.54
C LEU A 497 -15.56 -11.96 -8.67
N LYS A 498 -15.72 -10.64 -8.83
CA LYS A 498 -14.61 -9.67 -8.87
C LYS A 498 -13.74 -9.79 -7.62
N ARG A 499 -12.43 -9.88 -7.84
CA ARG A 499 -11.43 -9.88 -6.75
C ARG A 499 -11.15 -8.48 -6.26
N ASP A 500 -10.61 -8.38 -5.05
CA ASP A 500 -10.36 -7.08 -4.40
C ASP A 500 -9.37 -6.22 -5.22
N GLY A 501 -8.37 -6.83 -5.86
CA GLY A 501 -7.46 -6.12 -6.77
C GLY A 501 -8.16 -5.50 -7.99
N GLN A 502 -9.17 -6.19 -8.55
CA GLN A 502 -9.97 -5.63 -9.65
C GLN A 502 -10.83 -4.47 -9.14
N TRP A 503 -11.49 -4.63 -7.99
CA TRP A 503 -12.28 -3.54 -7.39
C TRP A 503 -11.44 -2.29 -7.15
N MET A 504 -10.23 -2.45 -6.58
CA MET A 504 -9.32 -1.34 -6.35
C MET A 504 -8.97 -0.61 -7.66
N ALA A 505 -8.59 -1.36 -8.70
CA ALA A 505 -8.23 -0.79 -10.00
C ALA A 505 -9.40 -0.01 -10.63
N GLU A 506 -10.59 -0.59 -10.64
CA GLU A 506 -11.78 0.05 -11.22
C GLU A 506 -12.21 1.31 -10.45
N TRP A 507 -12.18 1.28 -9.10
CA TRP A 507 -12.55 2.44 -8.28
C TRP A 507 -11.60 3.62 -8.43
N LEU A 508 -10.31 3.36 -8.59
CA LEU A 508 -9.30 4.40 -8.77
C LEU A 508 -9.06 4.76 -10.25
N GLY A 509 -9.65 4.02 -11.20
CA GLY A 509 -9.44 4.23 -12.64
C GLY A 509 -8.04 3.80 -13.12
N LEU A 510 -7.37 2.91 -12.40
CA LEU A 510 -5.99 2.47 -12.67
C LEU A 510 -5.95 1.20 -13.54
N ASP A 511 -4.79 0.92 -14.13
CA ASP A 511 -4.54 -0.32 -14.87
C ASP A 511 -4.60 -1.54 -13.94
N TYR A 512 -5.22 -2.63 -14.42
CA TYR A 512 -5.29 -3.89 -13.68
C TYR A 512 -3.91 -4.50 -13.42
N ALA A 513 -2.94 -4.30 -14.31
CA ALA A 513 -1.57 -4.78 -14.18
C ALA A 513 -0.88 -4.26 -12.91
N THR A 514 -1.24 -3.04 -12.46
CA THR A 514 -0.75 -2.43 -11.22
C THR A 514 -1.09 -3.30 -10.02
N PHE A 515 -2.30 -3.86 -9.96
CA PHE A 515 -2.79 -4.64 -8.81
C PHE A 515 -2.69 -6.15 -8.99
N LYS A 516 -2.60 -6.67 -10.22
CA LYS A 516 -2.42 -8.11 -10.49
C LYS A 516 -1.18 -8.71 -9.84
N LYS A 517 -0.16 -7.89 -9.58
CA LYS A 517 1.10 -8.29 -8.94
C LYS A 517 1.11 -8.12 -7.43
N VAL A 518 0.07 -7.51 -6.85
CA VAL A 518 0.01 -7.10 -5.44
C VAL A 518 -0.52 -8.23 -4.58
N LEU A 519 0.10 -8.44 -3.42
CA LEU A 519 -0.32 -9.48 -2.48
C LEU A 519 -1.75 -9.21 -1.98
N TYR A 520 -2.53 -10.28 -1.85
CA TYR A 520 -3.94 -10.25 -1.48
C TYR A 520 -4.89 -9.58 -2.51
N SER A 521 -4.41 -9.32 -3.73
CA SER A 521 -5.26 -8.88 -4.84
C SER A 521 -6.29 -9.91 -5.28
N ASP A 522 -6.07 -11.19 -4.96
CA ASP A 522 -6.91 -12.35 -5.26
C ASP A 522 -8.03 -12.58 -4.25
N ARG A 523 -8.08 -11.79 -3.17
CA ARG A 523 -9.10 -11.89 -2.12
C ARG A 523 -10.49 -11.49 -2.62
N LYS A 524 -11.49 -11.81 -1.82
CA LYS A 524 -12.92 -11.69 -2.14
C LYS A 524 -13.68 -10.86 -1.12
N ASP A 525 -13.01 -10.04 -0.31
CA ASP A 525 -13.65 -9.34 0.80
C ASP A 525 -14.83 -8.47 0.33
N GLN A 526 -14.68 -7.83 -0.83
CA GLN A 526 -15.71 -7.02 -1.49
C GLN A 526 -16.83 -7.86 -2.10
N ALA A 527 -16.50 -8.98 -2.74
CA ALA A 527 -17.49 -9.90 -3.31
C ALA A 527 -18.32 -10.58 -2.21
N ASP A 528 -17.66 -11.04 -1.14
CA ASP A 528 -18.29 -11.71 -0.02
C ASP A 528 -19.26 -10.79 0.73
N ALA A 529 -18.93 -9.50 0.89
CA ALA A 529 -19.86 -8.52 1.45
C ALA A 529 -21.16 -8.40 0.64
N ARG A 530 -21.05 -8.37 -0.69
CA ARG A 530 -22.21 -8.27 -1.61
C ARG A 530 -23.01 -9.57 -1.63
N ASN A 531 -22.32 -10.70 -1.68
CA ASN A 531 -22.95 -12.03 -1.63
C ASN A 531 -23.70 -12.24 -0.31
N MET A 532 -23.16 -11.74 0.81
CA MET A 532 -23.84 -11.77 2.11
C MET A 532 -25.11 -10.92 2.09
N ASN A 533 -25.09 -9.73 1.51
CA ASN A 533 -26.30 -8.90 1.33
C ASN A 533 -27.37 -9.64 0.52
N ILE A 534 -26.98 -10.31 -0.57
CA ILE A 534 -27.89 -11.12 -1.39
C ILE A 534 -28.50 -12.26 -0.57
N ALA A 535 -27.68 -12.97 0.20
CA ALA A 535 -28.11 -14.12 1.00
C ALA A 535 -29.04 -13.72 2.15
N LEU A 536 -28.77 -12.60 2.82
CA LEU A 536 -29.54 -12.13 3.97
C LEU A 536 -30.80 -11.35 3.59
N TRP A 537 -30.91 -10.86 2.36
CA TRP A 537 -32.04 -10.05 1.91
C TRP A 537 -33.42 -10.65 2.26
N PRO A 538 -33.73 -11.95 1.96
CA PRO A 538 -35.07 -12.49 2.20
C PRO A 538 -35.45 -12.51 3.68
N GLY A 539 -34.48 -12.71 4.59
CA GLY A 539 -34.72 -12.78 6.03
C GLY A 539 -34.60 -11.45 6.76
N THR A 540 -34.17 -10.38 6.08
CA THR A 540 -33.94 -9.06 6.68
C THR A 540 -34.82 -8.01 6.01
N MET A 541 -34.24 -7.14 5.17
CA MET A 541 -34.97 -6.04 4.51
C MET A 541 -36.11 -6.53 3.63
N GLY A 542 -35.94 -7.66 2.94
CA GLY A 542 -36.98 -8.25 2.09
C GLY A 542 -38.23 -8.60 2.89
N TYR A 543 -38.08 -9.30 4.02
CA TYR A 543 -39.19 -9.63 4.90
C TYR A 543 -39.85 -8.38 5.49
N VAL A 544 -39.07 -7.38 5.92
CA VAL A 544 -39.61 -6.13 6.46
C VAL A 544 -40.46 -5.40 5.42
N LEU A 545 -39.95 -5.26 4.18
CA LEU A 545 -40.64 -4.54 3.12
C LEU A 545 -41.89 -5.25 2.60
N ASP A 546 -41.89 -6.58 2.60
CA ASP A 546 -43.01 -7.40 2.09
C ASP A 546 -44.08 -7.66 3.16
N ALA A 547 -43.67 -8.14 4.34
CA ALA A 547 -44.59 -8.57 5.39
C ALA A 547 -44.93 -7.44 6.38
N LEU A 548 -43.92 -6.74 6.92
CA LEU A 548 -44.15 -5.76 7.99
C LEU A 548 -44.65 -4.41 7.46
N MET A 549 -44.28 -4.07 6.23
CA MET A 549 -44.67 -2.84 5.52
C MET A 549 -45.64 -3.12 4.37
N GLN A 550 -46.39 -4.23 4.48
CA GLN A 550 -47.30 -4.69 3.43
C GLN A 550 -48.23 -3.58 2.94
N GLY A 551 -48.36 -3.46 1.61
CA GLY A 551 -49.18 -2.45 0.95
C GLY A 551 -48.53 -1.07 0.79
N GLY A 552 -47.47 -0.76 1.56
CA GLY A 552 -46.80 0.54 1.54
C GLY A 552 -45.89 0.81 0.36
N PHE A 553 -45.39 -0.24 -0.28
CA PHE A 553 -44.42 -0.16 -1.37
C PHE A 553 -44.90 -0.97 -2.58
N THR A 554 -44.66 -0.43 -3.78
CA THR A 554 -44.89 -1.18 -5.02
C THR A 554 -43.82 -2.28 -5.17
N GLY A 555 -44.16 -3.38 -5.85
CA GLY A 555 -43.17 -4.43 -6.14
C GLY A 555 -41.94 -3.92 -6.90
N GLU A 556 -42.11 -2.90 -7.73
CA GLU A 556 -41.02 -2.21 -8.41
C GLU A 556 -40.10 -1.44 -7.45
N THR A 557 -40.66 -0.75 -6.45
CA THR A 557 -39.87 -0.08 -5.41
C THR A 557 -39.09 -1.08 -4.57
N GLN A 558 -39.71 -2.21 -4.22
CA GLN A 558 -39.05 -3.30 -3.49
C GLN A 558 -37.90 -3.90 -4.30
N LEU A 559 -38.11 -4.16 -5.60
CA LEU A 559 -37.07 -4.65 -6.52
C LEU A 559 -35.92 -3.63 -6.65
N ASN A 560 -36.23 -2.35 -6.86
CA ASN A 560 -35.21 -1.30 -6.95
C ASN A 560 -34.41 -1.14 -5.65
N THR A 561 -35.07 -1.29 -4.50
CA THR A 561 -34.41 -1.28 -3.19
C THR A 561 -33.46 -2.47 -3.04
N ARG A 562 -33.92 -3.68 -3.40
CA ARG A 562 -33.09 -4.89 -3.39
C ARG A 562 -31.85 -4.72 -4.26
N THR A 563 -32.07 -4.26 -5.48
CA THR A 563 -31.01 -4.02 -6.46
C THR A 563 -30.00 -2.99 -5.93
N PHE A 564 -30.47 -1.86 -5.41
CA PHE A 564 -29.58 -0.83 -4.86
C PHE A 564 -28.75 -1.37 -3.69
N PHE A 565 -29.39 -2.07 -2.75
CA PHE A 565 -28.73 -2.64 -1.57
C PHE A 565 -27.68 -3.69 -1.95
N ASN A 566 -27.99 -4.59 -2.88
CA ASN A 566 -27.09 -5.66 -3.28
C ASN A 566 -25.90 -5.15 -4.13
N SER A 567 -26.08 -4.07 -4.88
CA SER A 567 -25.05 -3.57 -5.81
C SER A 567 -24.16 -2.46 -5.22
N TYR A 568 -24.71 -1.58 -4.38
CA TYR A 568 -24.04 -0.33 -3.98
C TYR A 568 -23.82 -0.18 -2.47
N VAL A 569 -24.44 -1.02 -1.63
CA VAL A 569 -24.25 -0.98 -0.18
C VAL A 569 -23.26 -2.05 0.23
N SER A 570 -22.22 -1.67 0.98
CA SER A 570 -21.20 -2.59 1.50
C SER A 570 -20.88 -2.24 2.95
N GLY A 571 -20.97 -3.23 3.83
CA GLY A 571 -20.56 -3.09 5.24
C GLY A 571 -19.05 -3.05 5.46
N ARG A 572 -18.25 -3.35 4.43
CA ARG A 572 -16.77 -3.39 4.49
C ARG A 572 -16.11 -2.21 3.74
N GLY A 573 -16.87 -1.17 3.45
CA GLY A 573 -16.45 -0.09 2.55
C GLY A 573 -16.47 -0.51 1.07
N ALA A 574 -16.38 0.47 0.18
CA ALA A 574 -16.46 0.23 -1.27
C ALA A 574 -15.11 -0.08 -1.93
N VAL A 575 -14.02 0.46 -1.35
CA VAL A 575 -12.65 0.32 -1.84
C VAL A 575 -11.83 -0.48 -0.82
N PRO A 576 -11.07 -1.50 -1.24
CA PRO A 576 -10.18 -2.23 -0.33
C PRO A 576 -9.15 -1.30 0.32
N ALA A 577 -8.74 -1.62 1.54
CA ALA A 577 -7.64 -0.92 2.20
C ALA A 577 -6.29 -1.37 1.62
N ILE A 578 -5.30 -0.48 1.66
CA ILE A 578 -3.91 -0.77 1.26
C ILE A 578 -3.00 -0.67 2.48
N ARG A 579 -1.83 -1.29 2.38
CA ARG A 579 -0.72 -1.11 3.30
C ARG A 579 0.52 -0.70 2.52
N ILE A 580 1.15 0.39 2.93
CA ILE A 580 2.45 0.83 2.44
C ILE A 580 3.40 0.78 3.63
N GLY A 581 4.43 -0.06 3.57
CA GLY A 581 5.29 -0.26 4.74
C GLY A 581 4.50 -0.73 5.97
N ASN A 582 4.65 -0.03 7.09
CA ASN A 582 3.93 -0.33 8.32
C ASN A 582 2.61 0.46 8.48
N GLN A 583 2.21 1.26 7.48
CA GLN A 583 1.03 2.11 7.56
C GLN A 583 -0.14 1.53 6.75
N PRO A 584 -1.28 1.22 7.38
CA PRO A 584 -2.52 0.91 6.69
C PRO A 584 -3.25 2.21 6.27
N TYR A 585 -3.80 2.22 5.06
CA TYR A 585 -4.65 3.32 4.56
C TYR A 585 -6.00 2.79 4.10
N GLY A 586 -7.06 3.40 4.63
CA GLY A 586 -8.41 3.25 4.11
C GLY A 586 -8.71 4.32 3.06
N ILE A 587 -9.34 3.93 1.95
CA ILE A 587 -9.77 4.85 0.90
C ILE A 587 -11.28 5.02 1.02
N LEU A 588 -11.72 6.25 1.31
CA LEU A 588 -13.14 6.56 1.43
C LEU A 588 -13.59 7.48 0.29
N PRO A 589 -14.59 7.08 -0.52
CA PRO A 589 -15.23 7.99 -1.45
C PRO A 589 -15.98 9.05 -0.65
N VAL A 590 -15.68 10.32 -0.90
CA VAL A 590 -16.33 11.46 -0.26
C VAL A 590 -16.90 12.38 -1.33
N ALA A 591 -18.10 12.91 -1.07
CA ALA A 591 -18.73 13.91 -1.92
C ALA A 591 -19.55 14.87 -1.06
N PRO A 592 -19.74 16.13 -1.49
CA PRO A 592 -20.64 17.05 -0.82
C PRO A 592 -22.09 16.61 -1.06
N PHE A 593 -22.59 15.67 -0.26
CA PHE A 593 -23.83 14.94 -0.51
C PHE A 593 -25.03 15.88 -0.75
N GLN A 594 -25.11 17.02 -0.06
CA GLN A 594 -26.18 18.01 -0.24
C GLN A 594 -26.14 18.78 -1.58
N ARG A 595 -25.03 18.68 -2.32
CA ARG A 595 -24.75 19.44 -3.56
C ARG A 595 -24.56 18.52 -4.78
N LEU A 596 -25.08 17.29 -4.73
CA LEU A 596 -24.98 16.35 -5.85
C LEU A 596 -25.94 16.75 -6.98
N GLU A 597 -25.44 17.49 -7.98
CA GLU A 597 -26.25 17.98 -9.11
C GLU A 597 -26.54 16.92 -10.17
N TRP A 598 -25.77 15.83 -10.24
CA TRP A 598 -25.98 14.75 -11.21
C TRP A 598 -27.19 13.86 -10.90
N LEU A 599 -27.80 14.01 -9.72
CA LEU A 599 -29.10 13.40 -9.38
C LEU A 599 -30.29 14.31 -9.75
N ASN A 600 -30.03 15.46 -10.39
CA ASN A 600 -31.07 16.35 -10.93
C ASN A 600 -31.71 15.73 -12.19
N PRO A 601 -33.04 15.73 -12.35
CA PRO A 601 -33.73 15.18 -13.52
C PRO A 601 -33.29 15.68 -14.90
N GLN A 602 -32.59 16.81 -14.99
CA GLN A 602 -32.09 17.36 -16.27
C GLN A 602 -30.69 16.87 -16.68
N THR A 603 -30.00 16.15 -15.79
CA THR A 603 -28.63 15.67 -16.05
C THR A 603 -28.66 14.14 -16.23
N PRO A 604 -28.19 13.59 -17.35
CA PRO A 604 -27.99 12.15 -17.47
C PRO A 604 -26.98 11.70 -16.41
N VAL A 605 -27.30 10.66 -15.65
CA VAL A 605 -26.35 10.11 -14.68
C VAL A 605 -25.27 9.31 -15.44
N PRO A 606 -24.01 9.77 -15.50
CA PRO A 606 -22.95 9.01 -16.17
C PRO A 606 -22.61 7.77 -15.34
N GLY A 607 -22.46 6.61 -15.98
CA GLY A 607 -21.91 5.42 -15.33
C GLY A 607 -22.83 4.64 -14.38
N ILE A 608 -24.08 5.07 -14.14
CA ILE A 608 -25.07 4.18 -13.53
C ILE A 608 -25.65 3.30 -14.64
N ALA A 609 -25.38 2.00 -14.57
CA ALA A 609 -26.11 1.03 -15.36
C ALA A 609 -27.61 1.21 -15.05
N VAL A 610 -28.39 1.66 -16.03
CA VAL A 610 -29.85 1.76 -15.87
C VAL A 610 -30.39 0.35 -15.79
N ILE A 611 -30.61 -0.13 -14.57
CA ILE A 611 -30.99 -1.53 -14.30
C ILE A 611 -32.42 -1.79 -14.79
N ASN A 612 -33.27 -0.77 -14.72
CA ASN A 612 -34.58 -0.69 -15.35
C ASN A 612 -35.00 0.78 -15.51
N GLN A 613 -36.11 1.03 -16.19
CA GLN A 613 -36.58 2.39 -16.52
C GLN A 613 -36.94 3.23 -15.30
N SER A 614 -37.35 2.63 -14.18
CA SER A 614 -37.74 3.36 -12.96
C SER A 614 -36.59 3.60 -11.99
N PHE A 615 -35.46 2.90 -12.14
CA PHE A 615 -34.31 2.99 -11.25
C PHE A 615 -33.78 4.43 -11.07
N PRO A 616 -33.66 5.28 -12.11
CA PRO A 616 -33.26 6.67 -11.94
C PRO A 616 -34.24 7.48 -11.09
N ALA A 617 -35.55 7.25 -11.24
CA ALA A 617 -36.56 7.93 -10.42
C ALA A 617 -36.50 7.46 -8.96
N PHE A 618 -36.26 6.16 -8.74
CA PHE A 618 -36.00 5.59 -7.42
C PHE A 618 -34.79 6.24 -6.74
N LEU A 619 -33.65 6.36 -7.43
CA LEU A 619 -32.44 6.99 -6.87
C LEU A 619 -32.68 8.43 -6.44
N ARG A 620 -33.45 9.20 -7.22
CA ARG A 620 -33.84 10.57 -6.86
C ARG A 620 -34.70 10.59 -5.60
N GLY A 621 -35.68 9.70 -5.48
CA GLY A 621 -36.50 9.55 -4.28
C GLY A 621 -35.66 9.18 -3.05
N LEU A 622 -34.76 8.21 -3.19
CA LEU A 622 -33.83 7.80 -2.14
C LEU A 622 -32.92 8.93 -1.72
N TYR A 623 -32.37 9.70 -2.67
CA TYR A 623 -31.55 10.88 -2.37
C TYR A 623 -32.30 11.92 -1.53
N GLN A 624 -33.54 12.24 -1.89
CA GLN A 624 -34.38 13.16 -1.11
C GLN A 624 -34.65 12.64 0.31
N LEU A 625 -34.91 11.34 0.44
CA LEU A 625 -35.08 10.70 1.76
C LEU A 625 -33.80 10.79 2.60
N LEU A 626 -32.64 10.52 1.99
CA LEU A 626 -31.34 10.62 2.66
C LEU A 626 -31.01 12.05 3.10
N LEU A 627 -31.42 13.07 2.34
CA LEU A 627 -31.29 14.47 2.76
C LEU A 627 -32.15 14.80 3.98
N GLN A 628 -33.39 14.28 4.03
CA GLN A 628 -34.26 14.43 5.20
C GLN A 628 -33.66 13.74 6.44
N LEU A 629 -33.18 12.49 6.27
CA LEU A 629 -32.53 11.73 7.34
C LEU A 629 -31.23 12.39 7.81
N HIS A 630 -30.47 13.00 6.90
CA HIS A 630 -29.27 13.74 7.24
C HIS A 630 -29.56 14.94 8.15
N GLY A 631 -30.65 15.68 7.88
CA GLY A 631 -31.10 16.77 8.76
C GLY A 631 -31.37 16.26 10.17
N ARG A 632 -32.11 15.15 10.28
CA ARG A 632 -32.38 14.51 11.58
C ARG A 632 -31.12 14.01 12.28
N TRP A 633 -30.21 13.38 11.56
CA TRP A 633 -28.93 12.93 12.12
C TRP A 633 -28.14 14.11 12.71
N ARG A 634 -28.03 15.20 11.94
CA ARG A 634 -27.29 16.40 12.35
C ARG A 634 -27.92 17.08 13.57
N ASP A 635 -29.24 17.22 13.56
CA ASP A 635 -29.96 18.05 14.54
C ASP A 635 -30.27 17.27 15.83
N ASP A 636 -30.60 15.98 15.73
CA ASP A 636 -31.09 15.17 16.86
C ASP A 636 -30.05 14.16 17.38
N MET A 637 -29.30 13.50 16.49
CA MET A 637 -28.50 12.31 16.84
C MET A 637 -27.01 12.59 17.04
N LEU A 638 -26.44 13.57 16.33
CA LEU A 638 -25.00 13.87 16.36
C LEU A 638 -24.51 14.18 17.78
N ASN A 639 -25.31 14.88 18.58
CA ASN A 639 -24.95 15.21 19.97
C ASN A 639 -24.95 13.99 20.91
N GLN A 640 -25.58 12.88 20.51
CA GLN A 640 -25.66 11.65 21.30
C GLN A 640 -24.44 10.73 21.08
N VAL A 641 -23.70 10.91 19.99
CA VAL A 641 -22.50 10.12 19.71
C VAL A 641 -21.22 10.84 20.19
N PRO A 642 -20.18 10.10 20.59
CA PRO A 642 -18.84 10.66 20.78
C PRO A 642 -18.21 11.03 19.42
N PHE A 643 -17.67 12.24 19.28
CA PHE A 643 -16.95 12.67 18.07
C PHE A 643 -15.95 13.80 18.35
N VAL A 644 -14.93 13.92 17.51
CA VAL A 644 -13.89 14.95 17.64
C VAL A 644 -14.50 16.35 17.45
N ALA A 645 -14.14 17.28 18.34
CA ALA A 645 -14.68 18.65 18.39
C ALA A 645 -16.15 18.76 18.86
N LYS A 646 -16.66 17.74 19.56
CA LYS A 646 -17.89 17.86 20.35
C LYS A 646 -17.72 18.95 21.42
N ALA A 647 -18.64 19.90 21.47
CA ALA A 647 -18.63 20.93 22.49
C ALA A 647 -18.96 20.29 23.85
N SER A 648 -17.96 20.17 24.71
CA SER A 648 -18.06 19.46 25.98
C SER A 648 -17.16 20.09 27.04
N SER A 649 -17.59 19.95 28.30
CA SER A 649 -16.80 20.37 29.46
C SER A 649 -15.77 19.31 29.89
N GLN A 650 -15.80 18.12 29.28
CA GLN A 650 -14.93 16.98 29.61
C GLN A 650 -14.21 16.41 28.37
N PRO A 651 -13.37 17.21 27.68
CA PRO A 651 -12.75 16.81 26.42
C PRO A 651 -11.89 15.54 26.50
N TYR A 652 -11.31 15.26 27.68
CA TYR A 652 -10.54 14.02 27.89
C TYR A 652 -11.43 12.78 27.93
N GLN A 653 -12.62 12.87 28.55
CA GLN A 653 -13.57 11.76 28.56
C GLN A 653 -14.12 11.51 27.15
N ASP A 654 -14.46 12.57 26.41
CA ASP A 654 -14.90 12.40 25.01
C ASP A 654 -13.84 11.70 24.16
N LEU A 655 -12.55 12.03 24.37
CA LEU A 655 -11.45 11.33 23.69
C LEU A 655 -11.40 9.84 24.06
N LEU A 656 -11.57 9.50 25.35
CA LEU A 656 -11.62 8.10 25.79
C LEU A 656 -12.82 7.36 25.19
N ASP A 657 -13.99 7.98 25.16
CA ASP A 657 -15.20 7.40 24.58
C ASP A 657 -15.05 7.17 23.07
N ILE A 658 -14.38 8.10 22.37
CA ILE A 658 -14.05 7.96 20.93
C ILE A 658 -13.06 6.81 20.71
N ILE A 659 -12.00 6.72 21.52
CA ILE A 659 -11.00 5.64 21.40
C ILE A 659 -11.61 4.28 21.77
N GLY A 660 -12.59 4.25 22.68
CA GLY A 660 -13.33 3.06 23.06
C GLY A 660 -14.36 2.58 22.03
N LEU A 661 -14.55 3.27 20.91
CA LEU A 661 -15.45 2.84 19.85
C LEU A 661 -14.88 1.62 19.13
N HIS A 662 -15.73 0.61 18.93
CA HIS A 662 -15.42 -0.54 18.09
C HIS A 662 -15.95 -0.33 16.67
N PRO A 663 -15.19 -0.72 15.63
CA PRO A 663 -15.63 -0.57 14.23
C PRO A 663 -16.75 -1.55 13.86
N ASN A 664 -16.90 -2.63 14.63
CA ASN A 664 -17.92 -3.66 14.46
C ASN A 664 -18.80 -3.75 15.71
N SER A 665 -20.02 -4.24 15.55
CA SER A 665 -20.88 -4.61 16.67
C SER A 665 -20.22 -5.71 17.50
N VAL A 666 -19.89 -5.39 18.76
CA VAL A 666 -19.30 -6.33 19.73
C VAL A 666 -20.34 -6.96 20.64
N GLU A 667 -21.50 -6.32 20.78
CA GLU A 667 -22.61 -6.81 21.59
C GLU A 667 -23.90 -6.74 20.78
N PHE A 668 -24.67 -7.82 20.82
CA PHE A 668 -25.96 -7.89 20.13
C PHE A 668 -27.06 -8.11 21.16
N HIS A 669 -28.07 -7.27 21.08
CA HIS A 669 -29.25 -7.36 21.94
C HIS A 669 -30.45 -7.71 21.07
N ARG A 670 -31.28 -8.64 21.56
CA ARG A 670 -32.58 -8.90 20.96
C ARG A 670 -33.70 -8.34 21.82
N ARG A 671 -34.72 -7.82 21.15
CA ARG A 671 -35.97 -7.41 21.76
C ARG A 671 -37.12 -8.12 21.06
N TYR A 672 -38.03 -8.71 21.83
CA TYR A 672 -39.25 -9.30 21.27
C TYR A 672 -40.26 -8.19 20.97
N LEU A 673 -40.84 -8.24 19.78
CA LEU A 673 -41.91 -7.36 19.36
C LEU A 673 -43.24 -8.12 19.45
N GLU A 674 -44.21 -7.57 20.18
CA GLU A 674 -45.57 -8.12 20.27
C GLU A 674 -46.57 -7.14 19.65
N SER A 675 -47.63 -7.66 19.01
CA SER A 675 -48.68 -6.79 18.48
C SER A 675 -49.52 -6.17 19.61
N LEU A 676 -49.96 -4.93 19.43
CA LEU A 676 -50.88 -4.26 20.34
C LEU A 676 -52.16 -5.07 20.62
N ILE A 677 -52.65 -5.78 19.60
CA ILE A 677 -53.82 -6.65 19.72
C ILE A 677 -53.51 -7.82 20.64
N GLU A 678 -52.36 -8.46 20.48
CA GLU A 678 -51.95 -9.58 21.32
C GLU A 678 -51.76 -9.15 22.79
N MET A 679 -51.09 -8.02 23.03
CA MET A 679 -50.95 -7.48 24.39
C MET A 679 -52.31 -7.10 24.99
N LYS A 680 -53.17 -6.42 24.22
CA LYS A 680 -54.54 -6.12 24.66
C LYS A 680 -55.29 -7.40 25.02
N ASN A 681 -55.20 -8.44 24.19
CA ASN A 681 -55.85 -9.72 24.44
C ASN A 681 -55.30 -10.38 25.73
N LYS A 682 -53.98 -10.47 25.87
CA LYS A 682 -53.32 -11.02 27.09
C LYS A 682 -53.75 -10.27 28.35
N VAL A 683 -53.79 -8.94 28.32
CA VAL A 683 -54.17 -8.13 29.48
C VAL A 683 -55.68 -8.18 29.72
N SER A 684 -56.51 -8.22 28.67
CA SER A 684 -57.98 -8.28 28.81
C SER A 684 -58.46 -9.58 29.47
N ILE A 685 -57.71 -10.67 29.36
CA ILE A 685 -57.95 -11.93 30.09
C ILE A 685 -57.79 -11.73 31.60
N ILE A 686 -56.87 -10.86 32.02
CA ILE A 686 -56.55 -10.60 33.43
C ILE A 686 -57.39 -9.43 33.98
N ASN A 687 -57.64 -8.41 33.16
CA ASN A 687 -58.42 -7.23 33.48
C ASN A 687 -59.32 -6.85 32.29
N PRO A 688 -60.59 -7.29 32.28
CA PRO A 688 -61.52 -7.01 31.18
C PRO A 688 -61.83 -5.52 30.96
N ALA A 689 -61.57 -4.67 31.95
CA ALA A 689 -61.77 -3.22 31.87
C ALA A 689 -60.53 -2.46 31.35
N PHE A 690 -59.42 -3.15 31.06
CA PHE A 690 -58.20 -2.53 30.59
C PHE A 690 -58.38 -1.92 29.18
N GLN A 691 -58.12 -0.62 29.08
CA GLN A 691 -58.00 0.08 27.80
C GLN A 691 -56.54 0.47 27.58
N PHE A 692 -55.94 -0.05 26.52
CA PHE A 692 -54.60 0.32 26.12
C PHE A 692 -54.65 1.67 25.37
N ASN A 693 -54.34 2.75 26.08
CA ASN A 693 -54.14 4.08 25.49
C ASN A 693 -52.63 4.32 25.40
N SER A 694 -52.03 4.11 24.23
CA SER A 694 -50.68 4.60 23.97
C SER A 694 -50.62 5.40 22.69
N ASP A 695 -49.91 6.51 22.76
CA ASP A 695 -49.63 7.37 21.60
C ASP A 695 -48.56 6.77 20.68
N VAL A 696 -48.06 5.56 20.97
CA VAL A 696 -46.95 4.93 20.23
C VAL A 696 -47.32 4.66 18.77
N VAL A 697 -48.56 4.25 18.50
CA VAL A 697 -49.05 4.10 17.11
C VAL A 697 -49.07 5.47 16.44
N SER A 698 -49.54 6.50 17.13
CA SER A 698 -49.60 7.86 16.62
C SER A 698 -48.20 8.40 16.33
N ASP A 699 -47.21 8.16 17.19
CA ASP A 699 -45.82 8.57 16.99
C ASP A 699 -45.15 7.83 15.83
N ALA A 700 -45.38 6.51 15.72
CA ALA A 700 -44.88 5.71 14.60
C ALA A 700 -45.51 6.16 13.26
N VAL A 701 -46.82 6.43 13.26
CA VAL A 701 -47.53 6.97 12.11
C VAL A 701 -47.01 8.37 11.76
N ASN A 702 -46.87 9.27 12.73
CA ASN A 702 -46.33 10.62 12.52
C ASN A 702 -44.92 10.57 11.92
N LEU A 703 -44.07 9.65 12.40
CA LEU A 703 -42.75 9.42 11.85
C LEU A 703 -42.83 8.94 10.39
N LEU A 704 -43.63 7.91 10.10
CA LEU A 704 -43.79 7.39 8.75
C LEU A 704 -44.35 8.45 7.79
N GLN A 705 -45.31 9.26 8.25
CA GLN A 705 -45.84 10.41 7.51
C GLN A 705 -44.77 11.46 7.22
N SER A 706 -43.91 11.77 8.19
CA SER A 706 -42.78 12.69 7.99
C SER A 706 -41.79 12.20 6.91
N LEU A 707 -41.69 10.87 6.77
CA LEU A 707 -40.89 10.19 5.74
C LEU A 707 -41.67 9.91 4.45
N LYS A 708 -42.86 10.52 4.29
CA LYS A 708 -43.75 10.42 3.12
C LYS A 708 -44.28 9.02 2.83
N TYR A 709 -44.40 8.18 3.85
CA TYR A 709 -45.09 6.90 3.73
C TYR A 709 -46.61 7.11 3.51
N PRO A 710 -47.29 6.27 2.70
CA PRO A 710 -48.72 6.42 2.45
C PRO A 710 -49.55 6.42 3.74
N THR A 711 -50.34 7.46 3.96
CA THR A 711 -51.09 7.67 5.21
C THR A 711 -52.33 6.78 5.34
N GLU A 712 -52.82 6.25 4.23
CA GLU A 712 -53.99 5.37 4.16
C GLU A 712 -53.68 3.93 4.58
N ILE A 713 -52.40 3.57 4.66
CA ILE A 713 -51.94 2.22 4.99
C ILE A 713 -51.25 2.28 6.35
N LEU A 714 -51.79 1.58 7.33
CA LEU A 714 -51.10 1.36 8.61
C LEU A 714 -50.23 0.10 8.48
N PRO A 715 -48.89 0.20 8.42
CA PRO A 715 -48.05 -0.98 8.33
C PRO A 715 -48.08 -1.76 9.65
N GLN A 716 -47.93 -3.08 9.56
CA GLN A 716 -47.91 -3.95 10.74
C GLN A 716 -46.83 -3.53 11.74
N ILE A 717 -45.67 -3.05 11.25
CA ILE A 717 -44.58 -2.57 12.11
C ILE A 717 -45.00 -1.45 13.06
N ALA A 718 -45.95 -0.59 12.67
CA ALA A 718 -46.43 0.52 13.50
C ALA A 718 -47.31 0.05 14.68
N ALA A 719 -47.80 -1.20 14.63
CA ALA A 719 -48.62 -1.81 15.67
C ALA A 719 -47.83 -2.81 16.55
N LEU A 720 -46.51 -2.93 16.33
CA LEU A 720 -45.62 -3.77 17.13
C LEU A 720 -45.00 -2.94 18.27
N LEU A 721 -45.10 -3.40 19.52
CA LEU A 721 -44.34 -2.83 20.63
C LEU A 721 -43.22 -3.77 21.05
N GLY A 722 -42.05 -3.19 21.26
CA GLY A 722 -40.95 -3.88 21.89
C GLY A 722 -41.18 -4.00 23.39
N LEU A 723 -41.09 -5.22 23.91
CA LEU A 723 -41.09 -5.43 25.36
C LEU A 723 -39.88 -4.71 25.99
N PRO A 724 -40.00 -4.17 27.22
CA PRO A 724 -38.97 -3.31 27.81
C PRO A 724 -37.67 -4.05 28.16
N TRP A 725 -37.66 -5.38 28.11
CA TRP A 725 -36.47 -6.19 28.36
C TRP A 725 -35.70 -6.45 27.06
N GLU A 726 -34.47 -5.95 27.02
CA GLU A 726 -33.46 -6.38 26.08
C GLU A 726 -32.73 -7.59 26.64
N ILE A 727 -32.58 -8.63 25.82
CA ILE A 727 -31.86 -9.84 26.20
C ILE A 727 -30.57 -9.87 25.38
N PRO A 728 -29.39 -9.92 26.02
CA PRO A 728 -28.14 -10.06 25.29
C PRO A 728 -28.15 -11.40 24.55
N ILE A 729 -27.71 -11.38 23.30
CA ILE A 729 -27.43 -12.59 22.53
C ILE A 729 -26.07 -13.08 23.01
N LEU A 730 -26.10 -14.09 23.88
CA LEU A 730 -24.90 -14.74 24.38
C LEU A 730 -24.40 -15.75 23.33
N GLN A 731 -23.08 -15.83 23.13
CA GLN A 731 -22.38 -16.75 22.22
C GLN A 731 -22.55 -16.38 20.73
N LEU A 732 -21.87 -15.32 20.32
CA LEU A 732 -21.68 -15.03 18.91
C LEU A 732 -20.72 -16.05 18.29
N ILE A 733 -20.75 -16.20 16.96
CA ILE A 733 -19.83 -17.08 16.23
C ILE A 733 -18.37 -16.66 16.52
N ASP A 734 -18.13 -15.37 16.68
CA ASP A 734 -16.80 -14.82 17.01
C ASP A 734 -16.37 -15.10 18.47
N ASP A 735 -17.31 -15.43 19.37
CA ASP A 735 -17.03 -15.82 20.76
C ASP A 735 -16.70 -17.31 20.89
N GLN A 736 -16.72 -18.06 19.79
CA GLN A 736 -16.47 -19.50 19.76
C GLN A 736 -15.25 -19.79 18.88
N PRO A 737 -14.29 -20.60 19.34
CA PRO A 737 -13.26 -21.10 18.44
C PRO A 737 -13.92 -21.87 17.28
N LEU A 738 -13.30 -21.78 16.09
CA LEU A 738 -13.71 -22.56 14.92
C LEU A 738 -13.90 -24.02 15.34
N SER A 739 -14.93 -24.69 14.83
CA SER A 739 -15.27 -26.06 15.23
C SER A 739 -14.10 -27.06 15.07
N GLU A 740 -13.16 -26.71 14.20
CA GLU A 740 -11.94 -27.46 13.88
C GLU A 740 -10.83 -27.30 14.94
N GLU A 741 -10.85 -26.22 15.72
CA GLU A 741 -9.91 -25.91 16.81
C GLU A 741 -10.42 -26.35 18.19
N LYS A 742 -11.64 -26.91 18.28
CA LYS A 742 -12.16 -27.49 19.52
C LYS A 742 -11.39 -28.77 19.86
N VAL A 743 -10.24 -28.62 20.51
CA VAL A 743 -9.75 -29.66 21.42
C VAL A 743 -10.83 -29.84 22.48
N SER A 744 -11.41 -31.02 22.53
CA SER A 744 -12.46 -31.40 23.46
C SER A 744 -11.95 -31.34 24.90
N VAL A 745 -12.00 -30.15 25.50
CA VAL A 745 -11.84 -29.95 26.93
C VAL A 745 -13.22 -30.06 27.54
N ASN A 746 -13.49 -31.20 28.17
CA ASN A 746 -14.63 -31.38 29.07
C ASN A 746 -14.51 -30.35 30.19
N ILE A 747 -15.32 -29.29 30.14
CA ILE A 747 -15.51 -28.39 31.29
C ILE A 747 -16.60 -28.99 32.18
N PRO A 748 -16.33 -29.29 33.46
CA PRO A 748 -17.34 -29.78 34.38
C PRO A 748 -18.45 -28.73 34.58
N GLN A 749 -19.70 -29.19 34.56
CA GLN A 749 -20.86 -28.41 34.99
C GLN A 749 -20.59 -27.69 36.31
N THR A 750 -20.54 -26.36 36.29
CA THR A 750 -20.76 -25.55 37.49
C THR A 750 -21.57 -24.29 37.18
N ILE A 751 -22.76 -24.48 36.60
CA ILE A 751 -23.83 -23.48 36.64
C ILE A 751 -24.56 -23.64 37.97
N LYS A 752 -24.01 -23.04 39.04
CA LYS A 752 -24.75 -22.76 40.28
C LYS A 752 -24.11 -21.58 40.98
N THR A 753 -24.56 -20.34 40.68
CA THR A 753 -24.93 -19.30 41.66
C THR A 753 -25.02 -17.90 41.03
N THR A 754 -26.11 -17.60 40.32
CA THR A 754 -26.62 -16.21 40.20
C THR A 754 -28.09 -16.18 39.81
N LEU A 755 -28.94 -16.92 40.55
CA LEU A 755 -30.40 -16.98 40.34
C LEU A 755 -31.23 -16.44 41.50
N ARG A 756 -30.68 -15.58 42.37
CA ARG A 756 -31.44 -14.99 43.48
C ARG A 756 -31.01 -13.56 43.80
N ARG A 757 -31.30 -12.59 42.92
CA ARG A 757 -31.41 -11.17 43.30
C ARG A 757 -31.90 -10.24 42.17
N TRP A 758 -33.00 -10.59 41.49
CA TRP A 758 -33.63 -9.65 40.55
C TRP A 758 -35.14 -9.62 40.77
N TRP A 759 -35.53 -8.97 41.86
CA TRP A 759 -36.87 -8.43 42.05
C TRP A 759 -36.80 -7.10 42.82
N PRO A 760 -36.78 -5.95 42.15
CA PRO A 760 -37.19 -4.70 42.76
C PRO A 760 -38.67 -4.48 42.45
N ARG A 761 -39.50 -4.55 43.50
CA ARG A 761 -40.84 -3.98 43.52
C ARG A 761 -40.76 -2.52 43.10
N ARG A 762 -41.44 -2.15 42.01
CA ARG A 762 -42.13 -0.85 41.80
C ARG A 762 -42.87 -0.88 40.47
N VAL A 763 -44.09 -1.42 40.51
CA VAL A 763 -45.19 -0.99 39.65
C VAL A 763 -46.31 -0.66 40.62
N ASN A 764 -46.65 0.62 40.75
CA ASN A 764 -48.00 0.96 41.15
C ASN A 764 -48.81 0.92 39.85
N LEU A 765 -49.85 0.08 39.89
CA LEU A 765 -50.91 -0.07 38.90
C LEU A 765 -51.62 1.25 38.60
#